data_AF-A0AAJ8KXP3-F1
#
_entry.id   AF-A0AAJ8KXP3-F1
#
_cell.length_a   1.000
_cell.length_b   1.000
_cell.length_c   1.000
_cell.angle_alpha   90.00
_cell.angle_beta   90.00
_cell.angle_gamma   90.00
#
_symmetry.space_group_name_H-M   'P 1'
#
loop_
_entity.id
_entity.type
_entity.pdbx_description
1 polymer ?
#
loop_
_entity_poly.entity_id
_entity_poly.type
_entity_poly.pdbx_seq_one_letter_code
_entity_poly.pdbx_strand_id
1 'polypeptide(L)'
;MSLRPHTYSTPAITPPTSSRPFPHRAISPNLADNKHHVQLSSYRRDKDRAAAGRRLANNRSVWARPPQRKRSEDELEDGDGDGDIDSKAKRSRRWTLQGSIMAMRSVSSSSSRKWVLYGLGLYLLYLTCLRHLFPHTSPDRTVHSLPLFDTVNSSRSISIKRSSTRFALPRAPLPPALLARRSLEHKVGEDGLLKVNPKSTVNPIHQLIRDARDEWDKKVNTQSKTLLEATKEYTRRYGRKPPEGFDKWWDYVVENNIPLPDEYDQIHRDLLPFRALSPKDLNNRIKQASKLSDTYTLRVKKGSIRTNVFYSADIHGADERLEQQTELLRPIARFLPDLQAVWSVHDTPRTIIGWDYRRELAEHVEDEEWFDEEEEIDLTLSGWSAACPPRSRIKMSNQQFSNASWIPDTSLVNKKFVSSHSKTMDICCHPDVINLHGALAGKLPKVDHLTPIFTLSKTALHADILGVPVEQWTERNSVDIPFEDKVINRLLWRGSNTGTEHDKGTPWRTSHRTRLISLTNHADAGNLDENEQVKIDFIPPPKAMKSKMQLEKFVKKYDLGSWNQRSMDLAFTGSPLQCNVDDGTCDDLIEEFSWADQMTHEDEANYKFIMDVDGNAWSARFKRLLNTGSLIFKATIMPEWWTDRTQPWVHYVPIQIDYSDLYDIMAFFQGLPSKPGESALARDIANAGKNWSATHWRKEDMIAYMFRLYLEWGRLVADKRSDMDFEYDEKMERSRE
;
A
#
# COMPACT_ATOMS: atom_id res chain seq x y z
N MET A 1 34.34 -47.80 -26.43
CA MET A 1 35.22 -46.71 -26.90
C MET A 1 34.98 -45.51 -26.00
N SER A 2 36.04 -45.08 -25.31
CA SER A 2 36.04 -44.01 -24.31
C SER A 2 36.06 -42.64 -24.97
N LEU A 3 35.16 -41.73 -24.57
CA LEU A 3 35.34 -40.28 -24.71
C LEU A 3 34.78 -39.56 -23.46
N ARG A 4 35.56 -38.57 -23.02
CA ARG A 4 35.61 -37.91 -21.70
C ARG A 4 34.46 -36.91 -21.46
N PRO A 5 34.18 -36.55 -20.19
CA PRO A 5 33.20 -35.52 -19.83
C PRO A 5 33.77 -34.11 -20.01
N HIS A 6 32.99 -33.22 -20.62
CA HIS A 6 33.27 -31.79 -20.67
C HIS A 6 32.87 -31.13 -19.34
N THR A 7 33.84 -30.52 -18.69
CA THR A 7 33.69 -29.64 -17.53
C THR A 7 33.10 -28.30 -17.97
N TYR A 8 31.90 -27.96 -17.50
CA TYR A 8 31.37 -26.60 -17.59
C TYR A 8 31.99 -25.76 -16.47
N SER A 9 32.85 -24.79 -16.85
CA SER A 9 33.22 -23.69 -15.97
C SER A 9 32.08 -22.68 -15.92
N THR A 10 31.47 -22.51 -14.76
CA THR A 10 30.62 -21.36 -14.45
C THR A 10 31.48 -20.09 -14.43
N PRO A 11 31.19 -19.06 -15.25
CA PRO A 11 31.85 -17.77 -15.09
C PRO A 11 31.29 -17.09 -13.84
N ALA A 12 32.17 -16.77 -12.90
CA ALA A 12 31.89 -15.87 -11.79
C ALA A 12 31.52 -14.50 -12.38
N ILE A 13 30.24 -14.12 -12.28
CA ILE A 13 29.78 -12.79 -12.62
C ILE A 13 30.29 -11.85 -11.54
N THR A 14 31.36 -11.12 -11.85
CA THR A 14 31.76 -9.94 -11.09
C THR A 14 30.76 -8.82 -11.41
N PRO A 15 30.14 -8.15 -10.42
CA PRO A 15 29.25 -7.05 -10.70
C PRO A 15 30.04 -5.88 -11.30
N PRO A 16 29.49 -5.13 -12.27
CA PRO A 16 30.18 -3.99 -12.86
C PRO A 16 30.26 -2.85 -11.83
N THR A 17 31.45 -2.64 -11.27
CA THR A 17 31.83 -1.43 -10.53
C THR A 17 32.14 -0.31 -11.53
N SER A 18 31.11 0.29 -12.12
CA SER A 18 31.28 1.57 -12.83
C SER A 18 30.02 2.45 -12.75
N SER A 19 29.62 2.80 -11.54
CA SER A 19 28.91 4.06 -11.34
C SER A 19 29.91 5.20 -11.47
N ARG A 20 29.55 6.26 -12.22
CA ARG A 20 30.21 7.56 -12.04
C ARG A 20 30.11 7.93 -10.55
N PRO A 21 31.16 8.49 -9.94
CA PRO A 21 31.13 8.86 -8.53
C PRO A 21 29.95 9.80 -8.27
N PHE A 22 29.21 9.54 -7.18
CA PHE A 22 28.18 10.46 -6.70
C PHE A 22 28.88 11.76 -6.26
N PRO A 23 28.32 12.94 -6.60
CA PRO A 23 28.90 14.20 -6.15
C PRO A 23 28.77 14.31 -4.62
N HIS A 24 29.90 14.46 -3.92
CA HIS A 24 29.94 14.68 -2.49
C HIS A 24 29.55 16.14 -2.15
N ARG A 25 28.68 16.32 -1.16
CA ARG A 25 28.37 17.64 -0.57
C ARG A 25 29.22 17.89 0.68
N ALA A 26 29.58 19.16 0.93
CA ALA A 26 30.14 19.57 2.21
C ALA A 26 29.15 19.31 3.37
N ILE A 27 29.56 18.45 4.29
CA ILE A 27 28.77 17.95 5.42
C ILE A 27 28.63 19.06 6.48
N SER A 28 27.40 19.30 6.95
CA SER A 28 27.15 20.10 8.15
C SER A 28 27.36 19.22 9.39
N PRO A 29 27.87 19.72 10.53
CA PRO A 29 28.20 18.86 11.68
C PRO A 29 26.99 18.01 12.10
N ASN A 30 27.17 16.69 12.00
CA ASN A 30 26.10 15.71 11.95
C ASN A 30 25.68 15.22 13.34
N LEU A 31 24.40 15.34 13.68
CA LEU A 31 23.81 14.75 14.89
C LEU A 31 23.79 13.21 14.82
N ALA A 32 23.81 12.64 13.60
CA ALA A 32 23.89 11.19 13.40
C ALA A 32 25.26 10.62 13.74
N ASP A 33 26.37 11.37 13.56
CA ASP A 33 27.69 10.94 14.05
C ASP A 33 27.70 10.86 15.58
N ASN A 34 27.05 11.82 16.26
CA ASN A 34 26.92 11.78 17.72
C ASN A 34 26.01 10.63 18.18
N LYS A 35 24.88 10.37 17.50
CA LYS A 35 24.01 9.22 17.81
C LYS A 35 24.69 7.88 17.48
N HIS A 36 25.47 7.81 16.41
CA HIS A 36 26.25 6.65 16.00
C HIS A 36 27.41 6.41 16.97
N HIS A 37 28.13 7.44 17.42
CA HIS A 37 29.13 7.30 18.48
C HIS A 37 28.51 6.84 19.80
N VAL A 38 27.32 7.34 20.15
CA VAL A 38 26.57 6.85 21.32
C VAL A 38 26.16 5.38 21.11
N GLN A 39 25.72 4.99 19.92
CA GLN A 39 25.32 3.61 19.60
C GLN A 39 26.53 2.67 19.55
N LEU A 40 27.61 2.99 18.84
CA LEU A 40 28.90 2.28 18.86
C LEU A 40 29.49 2.19 20.27
N SER A 41 29.36 3.23 21.09
CA SER A 41 29.82 3.20 22.48
C SER A 41 29.02 2.21 23.34
N SER A 42 27.73 2.00 23.03
CA SER A 42 26.90 0.95 23.63
C SER A 42 27.21 -0.47 23.11
N TYR A 43 27.89 -0.58 21.96
CA TYR A 43 28.33 -1.83 21.34
C TYR A 43 29.79 -2.22 21.68
N ARG A 44 30.53 -1.43 22.46
CA ARG A 44 31.83 -1.87 22.99
C ARG A 44 31.63 -3.08 23.91
N ARG A 45 31.89 -4.25 23.34
CA ARG A 45 31.81 -5.60 23.94
C ARG A 45 32.48 -5.65 25.31
N ASP A 46 31.70 -5.52 26.37
CA ASP A 46 32.06 -6.06 27.68
C ASP A 46 31.75 -7.57 27.67
N LYS A 47 32.79 -8.38 27.46
CA LYS A 47 32.67 -9.85 27.32
C LYS A 47 32.06 -10.51 28.57
N ASP A 48 32.12 -9.85 29.73
CA ASP A 48 31.62 -10.39 30.98
C ASP A 48 30.12 -10.10 31.19
N ARG A 49 29.60 -9.02 30.59
CA ARG A 49 28.16 -8.67 30.63
C ARG A 49 27.31 -9.62 29.78
N ALA A 50 27.83 -10.12 28.66
CA ALA A 50 27.16 -11.11 27.82
C ALA A 50 27.01 -12.47 28.53
N ALA A 51 27.98 -12.84 29.39
CA ALA A 51 27.92 -14.06 30.20
C ALA A 51 26.97 -13.91 31.40
N ALA A 52 26.90 -12.72 32.02
CA ALA A 52 25.96 -12.43 33.10
C ALA A 52 24.50 -12.35 32.60
N GLY A 53 24.25 -11.78 31.42
CA GLY A 53 22.93 -11.72 30.79
C GLY A 53 22.36 -13.11 30.44
N ARG A 54 23.20 -14.04 29.96
CA ARG A 54 22.79 -15.44 29.71
C ARG A 54 22.51 -16.21 31.00
N ARG A 55 23.21 -15.94 32.11
CA ARG A 55 22.91 -16.56 33.42
C ARG A 55 21.66 -15.98 34.10
N LEU A 56 21.35 -14.70 33.91
CA LEU A 56 20.12 -14.08 34.43
C LEU A 56 18.86 -14.49 33.64
N ALA A 57 18.99 -14.72 32.33
CA ALA A 57 17.91 -15.28 31.51
C ALA A 57 17.58 -16.74 31.88
N ASN A 58 18.59 -17.57 32.16
CA ASN A 58 18.40 -18.97 32.56
C ASN A 58 17.94 -19.17 34.01
N ASN A 59 18.01 -18.16 34.88
CA ASN A 59 17.48 -18.24 36.25
C ASN A 59 16.05 -17.69 36.40
N ARG A 60 15.46 -17.09 35.35
CA ARG A 60 14.04 -16.68 35.34
C ARG A 60 13.08 -17.77 34.81
N SER A 61 13.59 -18.91 34.35
CA SER A 61 12.79 -20.05 33.88
C SER A 61 12.40 -21.07 34.97
N VAL A 62 12.65 -20.81 36.25
CA VAL A 62 12.39 -21.76 37.36
C VAL A 62 10.96 -21.69 37.94
N TRP A 63 10.04 -20.89 37.37
CA TRP A 63 8.63 -20.85 37.82
C TRP A 63 7.57 -21.06 36.74
N ALA A 64 7.92 -21.64 35.59
CA ALA A 64 6.92 -22.12 34.63
C ALA A 64 6.66 -23.62 34.86
N ARG A 65 5.48 -23.97 35.40
CA ARG A 65 5.01 -25.36 35.44
C ARG A 65 4.73 -25.84 34.01
N PRO A 66 5.10 -27.08 33.64
CA PRO A 66 4.87 -27.60 32.30
C PRO A 66 3.40 -28.01 32.10
N PRO A 67 2.81 -27.82 30.90
CA PRO A 67 1.51 -28.38 30.59
C PRO A 67 1.64 -29.88 30.24
N GLN A 68 0.80 -30.70 30.86
CA GLN A 68 0.65 -32.12 30.54
C GLN A 68 0.16 -32.29 29.09
N ARG A 69 0.95 -32.98 28.27
CA ARG A 69 0.51 -33.59 27.01
C ARG A 69 -0.51 -34.69 27.33
N LYS A 70 -1.75 -34.53 26.88
CA LYS A 70 -2.63 -35.69 26.61
C LYS A 70 -2.34 -36.16 25.19
N ARG A 71 -1.84 -37.38 25.09
CA ARG A 71 -1.68 -38.18 23.87
C ARG A 71 -3.08 -38.70 23.52
N SER A 72 -3.58 -38.41 22.32
CA SER A 72 -4.64 -39.21 21.69
C SER A 72 -3.95 -40.13 20.70
N GLU A 73 -4.04 -41.43 20.99
CA GLU A 73 -3.70 -42.53 20.09
C GLU A 73 -4.83 -42.66 19.06
N ASP A 74 -4.46 -42.87 17.80
CA ASP A 74 -5.31 -43.48 16.76
C ASP A 74 -4.35 -43.97 15.65
N GLU A 75 -4.06 -45.26 15.65
CA GLU A 75 -3.70 -46.04 14.45
C GLU A 75 -4.18 -47.49 14.65
N LEU A 76 -5.17 -47.83 13.81
CA LEU A 76 -5.62 -49.10 13.22
C LEU A 76 -4.96 -50.42 13.67
N GLU A 77 -5.80 -51.42 14.02
CA GLU A 77 -5.71 -52.81 13.50
C GLU A 77 -6.99 -53.62 13.76
N ASP A 78 -7.24 -54.58 12.87
CA ASP A 78 -8.43 -55.42 12.67
C ASP A 78 -8.69 -56.50 13.74
N GLY A 79 -9.92 -57.05 13.77
CA GLY A 79 -10.15 -58.48 14.03
C GLY A 79 -10.93 -58.90 15.30
N ASP A 80 -12.15 -59.40 15.06
CA ASP A 80 -12.86 -60.54 15.67
C ASP A 80 -13.05 -60.72 17.21
N GLY A 81 -14.31 -60.99 17.59
CA GLY A 81 -14.62 -62.06 18.56
C GLY A 81 -15.34 -61.68 19.86
N ASP A 82 -16.63 -62.02 19.94
CA ASP A 82 -17.47 -62.47 21.07
C ASP A 82 -17.16 -62.08 22.53
N GLY A 83 -18.24 -61.75 23.29
CA GLY A 83 -18.34 -62.10 24.72
C GLY A 83 -18.88 -61.05 25.68
N ASP A 84 -20.21 -60.97 25.75
CA ASP A 84 -21.10 -60.90 26.93
C ASP A 84 -20.64 -60.47 28.36
N ILE A 85 -21.60 -59.87 29.08
CA ILE A 85 -21.82 -59.84 30.55
C ILE A 85 -21.23 -58.69 31.43
N ASP A 86 -22.12 -57.73 31.70
CA ASP A 86 -22.75 -57.43 33.01
C ASP A 86 -21.99 -56.71 34.17
N SER A 87 -22.48 -55.50 34.44
CA SER A 87 -23.01 -55.05 35.75
C SER A 87 -22.19 -54.14 36.69
N LYS A 88 -22.94 -53.09 37.12
CA LYS A 88 -23.02 -52.45 38.46
C LYS A 88 -21.83 -51.60 38.93
N ALA A 89 -22.00 -50.52 39.69
CA ALA A 89 -23.12 -49.67 40.10
C ALA A 89 -22.53 -48.57 41.01
N LYS A 90 -23.11 -47.35 40.97
CA LYS A 90 -23.47 -46.46 42.11
C LYS A 90 -22.38 -46.16 43.17
N ARG A 91 -22.07 -44.91 43.57
CA ARG A 91 -22.96 -43.85 44.12
C ARG A 91 -22.04 -42.68 44.55
N SER A 92 -22.24 -41.46 44.05
CA SER A 92 -22.90 -40.29 44.71
C SER A 92 -22.37 -39.83 46.09
N ARG A 93 -21.93 -38.56 46.16
CA ARG A 93 -22.50 -37.41 46.94
C ARG A 93 -21.40 -36.35 47.13
N ARG A 94 -21.57 -35.14 46.60
CA ARG A 94 -22.38 -33.99 47.06
C ARG A 94 -21.68 -33.20 48.17
N TRP A 95 -21.37 -31.97 47.81
CA TRP A 95 -20.66 -30.91 48.53
C TRP A 95 -21.46 -30.34 49.70
N THR A 96 -20.76 -29.95 50.76
CA THR A 96 -21.16 -28.87 51.67
C THR A 96 -19.96 -28.05 52.12
N LEU A 97 -20.27 -26.81 52.48
CA LEU A 97 -19.46 -25.62 52.64
C LEU A 97 -19.09 -25.42 54.12
N GLN A 98 -17.84 -25.05 54.44
CA GLN A 98 -17.52 -24.15 55.56
C GLN A 98 -16.09 -23.63 55.45
N GLY A 99 -15.95 -22.31 55.61
CA GLY A 99 -14.71 -21.58 55.37
C GLY A 99 -13.83 -21.39 56.60
N SER A 100 -12.59 -20.97 56.27
CA SER A 100 -11.69 -20.11 57.04
C SER A 100 -11.08 -20.67 58.32
N ILE A 101 -9.74 -20.82 58.32
CA ILE A 101 -8.80 -20.11 59.21
C ILE A 101 -7.35 -20.53 58.88
N MET A 102 -6.46 -19.52 58.91
CA MET A 102 -4.98 -19.60 58.98
C MET A 102 -4.18 -20.06 57.77
N ALA A 103 -3.72 -19.07 57.00
CA ALA A 103 -2.43 -19.10 56.33
C ALA A 103 -1.54 -17.99 56.92
N MET A 104 -0.38 -18.34 57.48
CA MET A 104 0.82 -17.48 57.44
C MET A 104 2.07 -18.16 57.99
N ARG A 105 3.05 -18.37 57.10
CA ARG A 105 4.54 -18.36 57.24
C ARG A 105 5.06 -19.09 55.98
N SER A 106 5.99 -18.62 55.15
CA SER A 106 6.90 -17.48 55.16
C SER A 106 7.46 -17.29 53.75
N VAL A 107 7.59 -16.06 53.23
CA VAL A 107 8.70 -15.67 52.34
C VAL A 107 9.07 -14.22 52.64
N SER A 108 10.36 -14.02 52.85
CA SER A 108 11.06 -12.80 53.25
C SER A 108 11.48 -11.98 52.02
N SER A 109 11.23 -10.66 52.05
CA SER A 109 12.06 -9.58 51.48
C SER A 109 11.45 -8.24 51.93
N SER A 110 12.18 -7.50 52.78
CA SER A 110 11.63 -6.39 53.58
C SER A 110 11.69 -4.99 52.94
N SER A 111 12.28 -4.83 51.76
CA SER A 111 12.35 -3.51 51.08
C SER A 111 11.13 -3.19 50.23
N SER A 112 10.52 -4.20 49.57
CA SER A 112 9.40 -3.96 48.64
C SER A 112 8.08 -3.67 49.36
N ARG A 113 7.90 -4.17 50.59
CA ARG A 113 6.72 -3.87 51.42
C ARG A 113 6.68 -2.43 51.91
N LYS A 114 7.85 -1.81 52.16
CA LYS A 114 7.91 -0.42 52.63
C LYS A 114 7.44 0.55 51.56
N TRP A 115 7.84 0.38 50.31
CA TRP A 115 7.41 1.24 49.21
C TRP A 115 5.93 1.09 48.86
N VAL A 116 5.39 -0.13 48.94
CA VAL A 116 3.96 -0.38 48.73
C VAL A 116 3.12 0.24 49.85
N LEU A 117 3.57 0.13 51.10
CA LEU A 117 2.90 0.77 52.24
C LEU A 117 3.02 2.30 52.21
N TYR A 118 4.16 2.85 51.77
CA TYR A 118 4.33 4.29 51.56
C TYR A 118 3.44 4.82 50.43
N GLY A 119 3.33 4.08 49.31
CA GLY A 119 2.45 4.44 48.19
C GLY A 119 0.97 4.39 48.56
N LEU A 120 0.54 3.35 49.30
CA LEU A 120 -0.82 3.26 49.84
C LEU A 120 -1.11 4.36 50.87
N GLY A 121 -0.13 4.69 51.71
CA GLY A 121 -0.24 5.80 52.67
C GLY A 121 -0.42 7.16 51.99
N LEU A 122 0.39 7.46 50.98
CA LEU A 122 0.29 8.69 50.18
C LEU A 122 -1.03 8.78 49.40
N TYR A 123 -1.49 7.66 48.84
CA TYR A 123 -2.76 7.59 48.11
C TYR A 123 -3.97 7.80 49.03
N LEU A 124 -3.94 7.22 50.23
CA LEU A 124 -4.97 7.45 51.25
C LEU A 124 -4.94 8.89 51.75
N LEU A 125 -3.75 9.48 51.97
CA LEU A 125 -3.61 10.89 52.35
C LEU A 125 -4.12 11.85 51.26
N TYR A 126 -3.93 11.51 49.99
CA TYR A 126 -4.51 12.26 48.86
C TYR A 126 -6.04 12.21 48.89
N LEU A 127 -6.63 11.02 49.09
CA LEU A 127 -8.08 10.83 49.11
C LEU A 127 -8.77 11.49 50.32
N THR A 128 -8.12 11.52 51.49
CA THR A 128 -8.74 12.03 52.72
C THR A 128 -8.42 13.49 53.02
N CYS A 129 -7.23 13.99 52.67
CA CYS A 129 -6.80 15.34 53.05
C CYS A 129 -6.72 16.30 51.85
N LEU A 130 -6.26 15.84 50.68
CA LEU A 130 -5.93 16.73 49.56
C LEU A 130 -7.03 16.83 48.51
N ARG A 131 -7.88 15.80 48.36
CA ARG A 131 -8.98 15.78 47.38
C ARG A 131 -10.01 16.89 47.62
N HIS A 132 -10.22 17.31 48.87
CA HIS A 132 -11.17 18.37 49.22
C HIS A 132 -10.63 19.80 48.97
N LEU A 133 -9.35 19.95 48.62
CA LEU A 133 -8.72 21.24 48.32
C LEU A 133 -8.78 21.63 46.84
N PHE A 134 -9.35 20.79 45.97
CA PHE A 134 -9.53 21.06 44.54
C PHE A 134 -11.02 21.07 44.17
N PRO A 135 -11.68 22.25 44.11
CA PRO A 135 -13.04 22.35 43.61
C PRO A 135 -13.09 22.08 42.10
N HIS A 136 -13.90 21.11 41.69
CA HIS A 136 -14.23 20.89 40.28
C HIS A 136 -15.22 21.96 39.80
N THR A 137 -14.76 22.85 38.92
CA THR A 137 -15.64 23.67 38.07
C THR A 137 -16.19 22.82 36.93
N SER A 138 -17.50 22.62 36.92
CA SER A 138 -18.24 21.98 35.81
C SER A 138 -18.68 23.06 34.80
N PRO A 139 -18.58 22.84 33.48
CA PRO A 139 -19.29 23.66 32.51
C PRO A 139 -20.72 23.14 32.28
N ASP A 140 -21.62 24.10 32.27
CA ASP A 140 -23.07 24.04 32.11
C ASP A 140 -23.58 23.15 30.96
N ARG A 141 -24.60 22.33 31.26
CA ARG A 141 -25.50 21.72 30.27
C ARG A 141 -26.82 22.49 30.30
N THR A 142 -27.00 23.44 29.40
CA THR A 142 -28.31 24.01 29.10
C THR A 142 -29.14 23.00 28.30
N VAL A 143 -30.19 22.50 28.94
CA VAL A 143 -31.24 21.67 28.35
C VAL A 143 -32.18 22.59 27.56
N HIS A 144 -32.20 22.45 26.24
CA HIS A 144 -33.34 22.88 25.43
C HIS A 144 -34.14 21.63 25.03
N SER A 145 -35.35 21.56 25.59
CA SER A 145 -36.42 20.63 25.25
C SER A 145 -36.80 20.72 23.77
N LEU A 146 -36.76 19.60 23.05
CA LEU A 146 -37.40 19.44 21.74
C LEU A 146 -38.83 18.89 21.93
N PRO A 147 -39.84 19.44 21.25
CA PRO A 147 -41.21 18.95 21.36
C PRO A 147 -41.44 17.70 20.50
N LEU A 148 -42.26 16.79 21.04
CA LEU A 148 -42.95 15.75 20.30
C LEU A 148 -43.79 16.37 19.17
N PHE A 149 -43.67 15.84 17.95
CA PHE A 149 -44.68 16.01 16.91
C PHE A 149 -44.90 14.71 16.13
N ASP A 150 -46.11 14.21 16.34
CA ASP A 150 -47.04 13.48 15.48
C ASP A 150 -46.60 12.95 14.11
N THR A 151 -46.96 11.68 13.95
CA THR A 151 -47.18 10.95 12.71
C THR A 151 -48.10 11.68 11.74
N VAL A 152 -47.64 11.94 10.51
CA VAL A 152 -48.51 12.16 9.34
C VAL A 152 -47.93 11.47 8.11
N ASN A 153 -48.73 10.56 7.55
CA ASN A 153 -48.57 9.93 6.24
C ASN A 153 -48.39 10.97 5.12
N SER A 154 -47.37 10.79 4.28
CA SER A 154 -47.37 11.33 2.91
C SER A 154 -46.36 10.58 2.05
N SER A 155 -46.89 9.70 1.19
CA SER A 155 -46.23 9.14 0.02
C SER A 155 -45.58 10.23 -0.87
N ARG A 156 -44.25 10.31 -0.89
CA ARG A 156 -43.50 11.05 -1.92
C ARG A 156 -42.19 10.33 -2.22
N SER A 157 -42.01 9.98 -3.49
CA SER A 157 -40.79 9.48 -4.13
C SER A 157 -39.53 10.14 -3.56
N ILE A 158 -38.61 9.34 -3.05
CA ILE A 158 -37.32 9.78 -2.54
C ILE A 158 -36.44 10.16 -3.72
N SER A 159 -36.52 11.43 -4.14
CA SER A 159 -35.45 12.06 -4.91
C SER A 159 -34.27 12.25 -3.96
N ILE A 160 -33.13 11.62 -4.30
CA ILE A 160 -31.83 11.82 -3.64
C ILE A 160 -31.50 13.32 -3.68
N LYS A 161 -31.88 14.05 -2.63
CA LYS A 161 -31.48 15.44 -2.47
C LYS A 161 -30.00 15.44 -2.12
N ARG A 162 -29.17 15.91 -3.07
CA ARG A 162 -27.78 16.28 -2.86
C ARG A 162 -27.67 17.03 -1.52
N SER A 163 -26.97 16.41 -0.57
CA SER A 163 -26.53 17.10 0.64
C SER A 163 -25.80 18.38 0.25
N SER A 164 -26.06 19.44 1.02
CA SER A 164 -25.79 20.84 0.70
C SER A 164 -24.43 21.09 0.03
N THR A 165 -24.49 21.61 -1.19
CA THR A 165 -23.36 22.30 -1.83
C THR A 165 -22.98 23.51 -0.99
N ARG A 166 -22.01 23.37 -0.07
CA ARG A 166 -21.03 24.46 0.09
C ARG A 166 -20.47 24.66 -1.32
N PHE A 167 -20.67 25.84 -1.90
CA PHE A 167 -20.27 26.16 -3.28
C PHE A 167 -18.91 25.56 -3.59
N ALA A 168 -18.88 24.42 -4.29
CA ALA A 168 -17.63 23.86 -4.76
C ALA A 168 -17.05 24.92 -5.69
N LEU A 169 -15.89 25.46 -5.35
CA LEU A 169 -15.24 26.44 -6.20
C LEU A 169 -15.16 25.86 -7.61
N PRO A 170 -15.55 26.63 -8.65
CA PRO A 170 -15.49 26.14 -10.01
C PRO A 170 -14.05 25.73 -10.32
N ARG A 171 -13.89 24.58 -11.00
CA ARG A 171 -12.57 24.12 -11.46
C ARG A 171 -11.90 25.25 -12.24
N ALA A 172 -10.62 25.49 -11.97
CA ALA A 172 -9.78 26.43 -12.66
C ALA A 172 -9.84 26.17 -14.18
N PRO A 173 -9.98 27.23 -14.98
CA PRO A 173 -10.18 27.11 -16.41
C PRO A 173 -8.93 26.57 -17.10
N LEU A 174 -9.15 25.76 -18.14
CA LEU A 174 -8.09 25.31 -19.03
C LEU A 174 -7.98 26.25 -20.25
N PRO A 175 -6.83 26.29 -20.96
CA PRO A 175 -6.66 27.17 -22.11
C PRO A 175 -7.75 26.96 -23.19
N PRO A 176 -8.39 28.02 -23.72
CA PRO A 176 -9.44 27.88 -24.73
C PRO A 176 -8.99 27.16 -26.01
N ALA A 177 -7.72 27.32 -26.40
CA ALA A 177 -7.15 26.63 -27.57
C ALA A 177 -7.13 25.11 -27.41
N LEU A 178 -6.90 24.61 -26.18
CA LEU A 178 -6.95 23.20 -25.85
C LEU A 178 -8.39 22.66 -25.90
N LEU A 179 -9.33 23.40 -25.30
CA LEU A 179 -10.74 23.02 -25.27
C LEU A 179 -11.37 23.00 -26.66
N ALA A 180 -10.97 23.94 -27.52
CA ALA A 180 -11.41 23.99 -28.92
C ALA A 180 -10.67 23.01 -29.84
N ARG A 181 -9.74 22.19 -29.31
CA ARG A 181 -8.87 21.27 -30.06
C ARG A 181 -8.18 21.92 -31.26
N ARG A 182 -7.75 23.18 -31.11
CA ARG A 182 -7.11 23.97 -32.18
C ARG A 182 -5.59 23.80 -32.23
N SER A 183 -5.02 23.13 -31.24
CA SER A 183 -3.59 22.86 -31.11
C SER A 183 -3.30 21.41 -31.49
N LEU A 184 -2.10 21.14 -32.03
CA LEU A 184 -1.66 19.77 -32.26
C LEU A 184 -1.57 19.03 -30.92
N GLU A 185 -2.27 17.91 -30.81
CA GLU A 185 -2.29 17.13 -29.57
C GLU A 185 -0.97 16.38 -29.35
N HIS A 186 -0.70 16.14 -28.07
CA HIS A 186 0.30 15.19 -27.63
C HIS A 186 -0.29 13.78 -27.73
N LYS A 187 0.55 12.77 -27.97
CA LYS A 187 0.07 11.42 -28.27
C LYS A 187 0.21 10.53 -27.04
N VAL A 188 -0.90 9.96 -26.59
CA VAL A 188 -0.90 8.91 -25.57
C VAL A 188 -0.58 7.57 -26.22
N GLY A 189 0.44 6.89 -25.72
CA GLY A 189 0.78 5.52 -26.14
C GLY A 189 -0.03 4.47 -25.39
N GLU A 190 -0.05 3.25 -25.92
CA GLU A 190 -0.64 2.09 -25.25
C GLU A 190 0.05 1.75 -23.93
N ASP A 191 1.32 2.15 -23.81
CA ASP A 191 2.17 2.08 -22.62
C ASP A 191 1.71 3.02 -21.49
N GLY A 192 0.69 3.84 -21.70
CA GLY A 192 0.19 4.78 -20.69
C GLY A 192 1.03 6.05 -20.54
N LEU A 193 2.00 6.28 -21.43
CA LEU A 193 2.79 7.50 -21.47
C LEU A 193 2.30 8.45 -22.57
N LEU A 194 2.15 9.73 -22.22
CA LEU A 194 1.94 10.81 -23.19
C LEU A 194 3.29 11.28 -23.73
N LYS A 195 3.50 11.09 -25.03
CA LYS A 195 4.68 11.56 -25.77
C LYS A 195 4.49 13.00 -26.20
N VAL A 196 5.45 13.86 -25.86
CA VAL A 196 5.37 15.28 -26.19
C VAL A 196 5.43 15.48 -27.70
N ASN A 197 4.50 16.25 -28.25
CA ASN A 197 4.58 16.76 -29.61
C ASN A 197 5.33 18.11 -29.59
N PRO A 198 6.57 18.20 -30.11
CA PRO A 198 7.37 19.42 -30.07
C PRO A 198 6.71 20.60 -30.81
N LYS A 199 5.83 20.29 -31.77
CA LYS A 199 5.08 21.26 -32.58
C LYS A 199 3.76 21.70 -31.95
N SER A 200 3.38 21.14 -30.80
CA SER A 200 2.22 21.61 -30.03
C SER A 200 2.42 23.06 -29.58
N THR A 201 1.32 23.79 -29.46
CA THR A 201 1.28 25.16 -28.93
C THR A 201 0.73 25.22 -27.49
N VAL A 202 0.43 24.06 -26.90
CA VAL A 202 -0.11 23.91 -25.55
C VAL A 202 0.85 23.04 -24.73
N ASN A 203 0.88 23.25 -23.42
CA ASN A 203 1.67 22.43 -22.51
C ASN A 203 1.01 21.04 -22.35
N PRO A 204 1.77 19.93 -22.40
CA PRO A 204 1.23 18.57 -22.28
C PRO A 204 0.41 18.36 -21.00
N ILE A 205 0.77 19.00 -19.89
CA ILE A 205 0.09 18.84 -18.60
C ILE A 205 -1.34 19.41 -18.65
N HIS A 206 -1.61 20.46 -19.44
CA HIS A 206 -2.99 20.93 -19.63
C HIS A 206 -3.85 19.88 -20.33
N GLN A 207 -3.31 19.15 -21.31
CA GLN A 207 -4.01 18.04 -21.97
C GLN A 207 -4.30 16.90 -20.98
N LEU A 208 -3.30 16.51 -20.17
CA LEU A 208 -3.47 15.47 -19.14
C LEU A 208 -4.59 15.83 -18.15
N ILE A 209 -4.64 17.09 -17.69
CA ILE A 209 -5.69 17.56 -16.77
C ILE A 209 -7.06 17.59 -17.45
N ARG A 210 -7.15 17.98 -18.73
CA ARG A 210 -8.41 17.93 -19.50
C ARG A 210 -8.93 16.50 -19.57
N ASP A 211 -8.10 15.60 -20.09
CA ASP A 211 -8.48 14.22 -20.38
C ASP A 211 -8.88 13.49 -19.08
N ALA A 212 -8.12 13.69 -18.00
CA ALA A 212 -8.44 13.12 -16.71
C ALA A 212 -9.73 13.68 -16.07
N ARG A 213 -10.03 14.98 -16.27
CA ARG A 213 -11.30 15.57 -15.82
C ARG A 213 -12.48 14.94 -16.57
N ASP A 214 -12.37 14.78 -17.87
CA ASP A 214 -13.40 14.15 -18.71
C ASP A 214 -13.63 12.69 -18.30
N GLU A 215 -12.55 11.93 -18.06
CA GLU A 215 -12.60 10.55 -17.58
C GLU A 215 -13.24 10.42 -16.19
N TRP A 216 -12.88 11.31 -15.26
CA TRP A 216 -13.46 11.32 -13.92
C TRP A 216 -14.95 11.66 -13.94
N ASP A 217 -15.33 12.71 -14.69
CA ASP A 217 -16.73 13.12 -14.80
C ASP A 217 -17.56 12.03 -15.45
N LYS A 218 -17.03 11.34 -16.47
CA LYS A 218 -17.66 10.15 -17.05
C LYS A 218 -17.85 9.07 -16.00
N LYS A 219 -16.77 8.68 -15.29
CA LYS A 219 -16.80 7.64 -14.25
C LYS A 219 -17.88 7.91 -13.20
N VAL A 220 -17.92 9.11 -12.64
CA VAL A 220 -18.90 9.49 -11.60
C VAL A 220 -20.33 9.50 -12.15
N ASN A 221 -20.55 9.97 -13.39
CA ASN A 221 -21.89 10.08 -13.96
C ASN A 221 -22.49 8.74 -14.38
N THR A 222 -21.68 7.71 -14.59
CA THR A 222 -22.15 6.38 -15.04
C THR A 222 -22.33 5.37 -13.90
N GLN A 223 -22.14 5.76 -12.63
CA GLN A 223 -22.32 4.83 -11.52
C GLN A 223 -23.79 4.40 -11.36
N SER A 224 -23.98 3.12 -11.05
CA SER A 224 -25.26 2.50 -10.74
C SER A 224 -25.96 3.16 -9.57
N LYS A 225 -27.28 3.34 -9.68
CA LYS A 225 -28.13 3.97 -8.66
C LYS A 225 -29.15 3.02 -8.06
N THR A 226 -29.39 1.88 -8.72
CA THR A 226 -30.33 0.85 -8.31
C THR A 226 -29.65 -0.52 -8.28
N LEU A 227 -30.25 -1.48 -7.58
CA LEU A 227 -29.72 -2.84 -7.51
C LEU A 227 -29.74 -3.49 -8.90
N LEU A 228 -30.79 -3.22 -9.69
CA LEU A 228 -30.91 -3.67 -11.07
C LEU A 228 -29.79 -3.10 -11.96
N GLU A 229 -29.51 -1.80 -11.86
CA GLU A 229 -28.41 -1.17 -12.59
C GLU A 229 -27.07 -1.78 -12.20
N ALA A 230 -26.80 -1.93 -10.89
CA ALA A 230 -25.57 -2.54 -10.39
C ALA A 230 -25.40 -3.99 -10.85
N THR A 231 -26.50 -4.76 -10.89
CA THR A 231 -26.50 -6.14 -11.40
C THR A 231 -26.17 -6.18 -12.89
N LYS A 232 -26.82 -5.32 -13.69
CA LYS A 232 -26.57 -5.23 -15.14
C LYS A 232 -25.15 -4.78 -15.46
N GLU A 233 -24.67 -3.77 -14.73
CA GLU A 233 -23.32 -3.23 -14.92
C GLU A 233 -22.26 -4.27 -14.53
N TYR A 234 -22.47 -4.99 -13.44
CA TYR A 234 -21.62 -6.12 -13.07
C TYR A 234 -21.55 -7.17 -14.19
N THR A 235 -22.70 -7.60 -14.73
CA THR A 235 -22.72 -8.57 -15.83
C THR A 235 -22.08 -8.04 -17.09
N ARG A 236 -22.28 -6.76 -17.42
CA ARG A 236 -21.64 -6.10 -18.57
C ARG A 236 -20.11 -6.06 -18.41
N ARG A 237 -19.60 -5.80 -17.20
CA ARG A 237 -18.16 -5.71 -16.94
C ARG A 237 -17.48 -7.07 -16.91
N TYR A 238 -18.12 -8.06 -16.31
CA TYR A 238 -17.45 -9.32 -15.95
C TYR A 238 -18.00 -10.55 -16.64
N GLY A 239 -19.01 -10.40 -17.51
CA GLY A 239 -19.58 -11.50 -18.30
C GLY A 239 -20.32 -12.55 -17.48
N ARG A 240 -20.69 -12.27 -16.24
CA ARG A 240 -21.30 -13.24 -15.30
C ARG A 240 -22.28 -12.61 -14.34
N LYS A 241 -23.06 -13.43 -13.61
CA LYS A 241 -23.94 -12.96 -12.54
C LYS A 241 -23.15 -12.57 -11.28
N PRO A 242 -23.63 -11.59 -10.49
CA PRO A 242 -23.01 -11.27 -9.21
C PRO A 242 -23.07 -12.45 -8.22
N PRO A 243 -22.23 -12.49 -7.17
CA PRO A 243 -22.27 -13.56 -6.18
C PRO A 243 -23.48 -13.40 -5.24
N GLU A 244 -23.98 -14.50 -4.67
CA GLU A 244 -24.97 -14.51 -3.60
C GLU A 244 -24.56 -13.53 -2.48
N GLY A 245 -25.54 -12.80 -1.92
CA GLY A 245 -25.30 -11.73 -0.96
C GLY A 245 -25.00 -10.36 -1.60
N PHE A 246 -25.02 -10.25 -2.93
CA PHE A 246 -24.86 -8.96 -3.63
C PHE A 246 -25.92 -7.93 -3.24
N ASP A 247 -27.16 -8.34 -2.97
CA ASP A 247 -28.20 -7.48 -2.42
C ASP A 247 -27.81 -6.92 -1.03
N LYS A 248 -27.21 -7.73 -0.16
CA LYS A 248 -26.72 -7.30 1.17
C LYS A 248 -25.51 -6.37 1.06
N TRP A 249 -24.63 -6.64 0.10
CA TRP A 249 -23.57 -5.70 -0.24
C TRP A 249 -24.14 -4.38 -0.76
N TRP A 250 -25.19 -4.43 -1.59
CA TRP A 250 -25.87 -3.23 -2.08
C TRP A 250 -26.60 -2.48 -0.96
N ASP A 251 -27.17 -3.17 0.03
CA ASP A 251 -27.70 -2.59 1.29
C ASP A 251 -26.62 -1.78 1.98
N TYR A 252 -25.46 -2.40 2.19
CA TYR A 252 -24.31 -1.71 2.78
C TYR A 252 -23.87 -0.48 1.96
N VAL A 253 -23.81 -0.60 0.63
CA VAL A 253 -23.44 0.49 -0.29
C VAL A 253 -24.35 1.70 -0.13
N VAL A 254 -25.67 1.47 -0.10
CA VAL A 254 -26.66 2.55 0.00
C VAL A 254 -26.67 3.14 1.40
N GLU A 255 -26.71 2.32 2.46
CA GLU A 255 -26.71 2.76 3.85
C GLU A 255 -25.49 3.64 4.18
N ASN A 256 -24.32 3.30 3.62
CA ASN A 256 -23.06 3.99 3.90
C ASN A 256 -22.67 5.03 2.85
N ASN A 257 -23.54 5.30 1.86
CA ASN A 257 -23.30 6.25 0.77
C ASN A 257 -21.96 6.00 0.08
N ILE A 258 -21.71 4.77 -0.39
CA ILE A 258 -20.48 4.42 -1.10
C ILE A 258 -20.53 5.02 -2.52
N PRO A 259 -19.58 5.90 -2.90
CA PRO A 259 -19.73 6.77 -4.08
C PRO A 259 -19.46 6.09 -5.43
N LEU A 260 -18.62 5.05 -5.44
CA LEU A 260 -18.21 4.33 -6.66
C LEU A 260 -18.53 2.83 -6.52
N PRO A 261 -19.82 2.45 -6.61
CA PRO A 261 -20.25 1.07 -6.43
C PRO A 261 -19.85 0.14 -7.57
N ASP A 262 -19.45 0.63 -8.75
CA ASP A 262 -19.10 -0.24 -9.87
C ASP A 262 -17.58 -0.45 -10.05
N GLU A 263 -16.75 0.27 -9.28
CA GLU A 263 -15.29 0.30 -9.47
C GLU A 263 -14.59 -0.73 -8.57
N TYR A 264 -14.66 -2.00 -8.99
CA TYR A 264 -14.10 -3.18 -8.29
C TYR A 264 -13.25 -4.11 -9.18
N ASP A 265 -12.80 -3.63 -10.35
CA ASP A 265 -12.15 -4.46 -11.37
C ASP A 265 -10.88 -5.19 -10.88
N GLN A 266 -10.15 -4.61 -9.92
CA GLN A 266 -9.01 -5.26 -9.26
C GLN A 266 -9.35 -6.63 -8.66
N ILE A 267 -10.51 -6.76 -7.99
CA ILE A 267 -10.98 -8.03 -7.41
C ILE A 267 -11.12 -9.08 -8.52
N HIS A 268 -11.69 -8.69 -9.66
CA HIS A 268 -11.90 -9.61 -10.77
C HIS A 268 -10.60 -10.07 -11.40
N ARG A 269 -9.62 -9.15 -11.58
CA ARG A 269 -8.30 -9.49 -12.11
C ARG A 269 -7.54 -10.44 -11.20
N ASP A 270 -7.56 -10.20 -9.88
CA ASP A 270 -6.85 -11.04 -8.92
C ASP A 270 -7.46 -12.42 -8.73
N LEU A 271 -8.79 -12.52 -8.81
CA LEU A 271 -9.50 -13.79 -8.64
C LEU A 271 -9.61 -14.62 -9.93
N LEU A 272 -9.29 -14.05 -11.09
CA LEU A 272 -9.39 -14.74 -12.38
C LEU A 272 -8.63 -16.08 -12.41
N PRO A 273 -7.33 -16.16 -12.02
CA PRO A 273 -6.58 -17.41 -12.07
C PRO A 273 -7.19 -18.52 -11.19
N PHE A 274 -7.80 -18.15 -10.06
CA PHE A 274 -8.40 -19.11 -9.13
C PHE A 274 -9.76 -19.64 -9.58
N ARG A 275 -10.39 -19.01 -10.58
CA ARG A 275 -11.64 -19.49 -11.17
C ARG A 275 -11.46 -20.77 -11.97
N ALA A 276 -10.27 -20.97 -12.53
CA ALA A 276 -9.91 -22.16 -13.30
C ALA A 276 -9.83 -23.43 -12.44
N LEU A 277 -9.64 -23.28 -11.12
CA LEU A 277 -9.51 -24.42 -10.22
C LEU A 277 -10.88 -24.92 -9.81
N SER A 278 -11.05 -26.24 -9.71
CA SER A 278 -12.25 -26.83 -9.11
C SER A 278 -12.37 -26.40 -7.62
N PRO A 279 -13.58 -26.39 -7.03
CA PRO A 279 -13.74 -26.09 -5.60
C PRO A 279 -12.89 -27.00 -4.69
N LYS A 280 -12.75 -28.28 -5.06
CA LYS A 280 -11.95 -29.26 -4.30
C LYS A 280 -10.47 -28.86 -4.31
N ASP A 281 -9.93 -28.53 -5.47
CA ASP A 281 -8.51 -28.22 -5.64
C ASP A 281 -8.17 -26.89 -5.00
N LEU A 282 -9.01 -25.87 -5.20
CA LEU A 282 -8.85 -24.59 -4.52
C LEU A 282 -8.86 -24.74 -2.99
N ASN A 283 -9.81 -25.49 -2.43
CA ASN A 283 -9.86 -25.74 -0.99
C ASN A 283 -8.66 -26.54 -0.47
N ASN A 284 -8.14 -27.49 -1.26
CA ASN A 284 -6.91 -28.21 -0.93
C ASN A 284 -5.70 -27.27 -0.89
N ARG A 285 -5.57 -26.38 -1.88
CA ARG A 285 -4.51 -25.37 -1.91
C ARG A 285 -4.64 -24.37 -0.77
N ILE A 286 -5.85 -23.95 -0.41
CA ILE A 286 -6.09 -23.10 0.78
C ILE A 286 -5.62 -23.81 2.05
N LYS A 287 -5.92 -25.10 2.21
CA LYS A 287 -5.47 -25.90 3.36
C LYS A 287 -3.95 -26.02 3.41
N GLN A 288 -3.27 -26.14 2.27
CA GLN A 288 -1.81 -26.14 2.20
C GLN A 288 -1.24 -24.76 2.54
N ALA A 289 -1.75 -23.71 1.89
CA ALA A 289 -1.36 -22.32 2.12
C ALA A 289 -1.52 -21.90 3.59
N SER A 290 -2.58 -22.38 4.26
CA SER A 290 -2.86 -22.07 5.67
C SER A 290 -1.78 -22.53 6.64
N LYS A 291 -0.83 -23.38 6.21
CA LYS A 291 0.28 -23.91 7.01
C LYS A 291 1.63 -23.27 6.66
N LEU A 292 1.66 -22.36 5.69
CA LEU A 292 2.90 -21.67 5.30
C LEU A 292 3.36 -20.76 6.44
N SER A 293 4.68 -20.63 6.58
CA SER A 293 5.25 -19.70 7.55
C SER A 293 4.90 -18.26 7.20
N ASP A 294 4.81 -17.44 8.24
CA ASP A 294 4.55 -16.01 8.17
C ASP A 294 3.16 -15.73 7.55
N THR A 295 2.17 -16.56 7.91
CA THR A 295 0.78 -16.41 7.46
C THR A 295 -0.20 -16.48 8.62
N TYR A 296 -1.41 -15.94 8.39
CA TYR A 296 -2.57 -16.18 9.24
C TYR A 296 -3.81 -16.49 8.41
N THR A 297 -4.75 -17.22 8.99
CA THR A 297 -6.00 -17.61 8.33
C THR A 297 -7.18 -16.96 9.03
N LEU A 298 -8.02 -16.29 8.26
CA LEU A 298 -9.35 -15.82 8.67
C LEU A 298 -10.39 -16.81 8.17
N ARG A 299 -11.09 -17.48 9.10
CA ARG A 299 -12.15 -18.44 8.79
C ARG A 299 -13.50 -17.87 9.20
N VAL A 300 -14.38 -17.68 8.23
CA VAL A 300 -15.78 -17.33 8.47
C VAL A 300 -16.59 -18.62 8.51
N LYS A 301 -17.38 -18.81 9.57
CA LYS A 301 -18.32 -19.92 9.70
C LYS A 301 -19.60 -19.46 10.36
N LYS A 302 -20.74 -19.54 9.67
CA LYS A 302 -22.06 -19.09 10.16
C LYS A 302 -22.00 -17.69 10.77
N GLY A 303 -21.37 -16.76 10.05
CA GLY A 303 -21.21 -15.37 10.48
C GLY A 303 -20.18 -15.12 11.60
N SER A 304 -19.50 -16.16 12.09
CA SER A 304 -18.46 -16.03 13.12
C SER A 304 -17.07 -16.12 12.51
N ILE A 305 -16.17 -15.23 12.91
CA ILE A 305 -14.76 -15.23 12.47
C ILE A 305 -13.91 -15.99 13.49
N ARG A 306 -13.07 -16.90 13.01
CA ARG A 306 -12.00 -17.57 13.76
C ARG A 306 -10.67 -17.33 13.09
N THR A 307 -9.61 -17.21 13.88
CA THR A 307 -8.26 -16.95 13.41
C THR A 307 -7.35 -18.12 13.71
N ASN A 308 -6.33 -18.32 12.87
CA ASN A 308 -5.23 -19.24 13.12
C ASN A 308 -3.93 -18.63 12.60
N VAL A 309 -2.83 -18.77 13.33
CA VAL A 309 -1.57 -18.07 13.03
C VAL A 309 -0.42 -19.06 12.85
N PHE A 310 0.42 -18.79 11.84
CA PHE A 310 1.65 -19.53 11.53
C PHE A 310 2.82 -18.56 11.32
N TYR A 311 2.81 -17.45 12.04
CA TYR A 311 3.90 -16.47 12.09
C TYR A 311 4.49 -16.41 13.49
N SER A 312 5.73 -15.93 13.58
CA SER A 312 6.38 -15.68 14.86
C SER A 312 6.01 -14.29 15.40
N ALA A 313 5.83 -14.19 16.72
CA ALA A 313 5.40 -12.95 17.38
C ALA A 313 6.44 -11.81 17.34
N ASP A 314 7.66 -12.09 16.85
CA ASP A 314 8.69 -11.09 16.62
C ASP A 314 8.56 -10.36 15.27
N ILE A 315 7.69 -10.84 14.37
CA ILE A 315 7.40 -10.14 13.12
C ILE A 315 6.60 -8.88 13.42
N HIS A 316 7.26 -7.74 13.22
CA HIS A 316 6.69 -6.43 13.51
C HIS A 316 5.41 -6.17 12.70
N GLY A 317 4.33 -5.80 13.41
CA GLY A 317 3.04 -5.47 12.80
C GLY A 317 2.13 -6.67 12.52
N ALA A 318 2.56 -7.91 12.79
CA ALA A 318 1.80 -9.10 12.39
C ALA A 318 0.46 -9.23 13.14
N ASP A 319 0.47 -9.07 14.46
CA ASP A 319 -0.74 -9.12 15.29
C ASP A 319 -1.67 -7.94 14.95
N GLU A 320 -1.13 -6.74 14.78
CA GLU A 320 -1.92 -5.56 14.40
C GLU A 320 -2.60 -5.74 13.04
N ARG A 321 -1.92 -6.31 12.05
CA ARG A 321 -2.49 -6.60 10.73
C ARG A 321 -3.62 -7.61 10.83
N LEU A 322 -3.43 -8.70 11.58
CA LEU A 322 -4.46 -9.72 11.81
C LEU A 322 -5.71 -9.10 12.47
N GLU A 323 -5.51 -8.33 13.54
CA GLU A 323 -6.59 -7.67 14.27
C GLU A 323 -7.34 -6.71 13.34
N GLN A 324 -6.61 -5.84 12.63
CA GLN A 324 -7.19 -4.87 11.70
C GLN A 324 -8.01 -5.51 10.58
N GLN A 325 -7.53 -6.60 9.97
CA GLN A 325 -8.33 -7.33 8.97
C GLN A 325 -9.58 -7.95 9.59
N THR A 326 -9.48 -8.49 10.81
CA THR A 326 -10.63 -9.04 11.54
C THR A 326 -11.68 -7.95 11.84
N GLU A 327 -11.24 -6.74 12.20
CA GLU A 327 -12.11 -5.58 12.43
C GLU A 327 -12.87 -5.16 11.17
N LEU A 328 -12.24 -5.15 9.99
CA LEU A 328 -12.93 -4.82 8.73
C LEU A 328 -14.04 -5.81 8.40
N LEU A 329 -13.86 -7.10 8.72
CA LEU A 329 -14.84 -8.13 8.40
C LEU A 329 -15.98 -8.21 9.41
N ARG A 330 -15.77 -7.80 10.67
CA ARG A 330 -16.76 -8.01 11.74
C ARG A 330 -18.16 -7.44 11.43
N PRO A 331 -18.33 -6.23 10.89
CA PRO A 331 -19.66 -5.66 10.62
C PRO A 331 -20.47 -6.46 9.58
N ILE A 332 -19.75 -7.10 8.65
CA ILE A 332 -20.32 -7.79 7.48
C ILE A 332 -20.31 -9.31 7.62
N ALA A 333 -19.61 -9.88 8.63
CA ALA A 333 -19.36 -11.31 8.76
C ALA A 333 -20.63 -12.16 8.67
N ARG A 334 -21.74 -11.70 9.27
CA ARG A 334 -23.04 -12.38 9.23
C ARG A 334 -23.65 -12.56 7.83
N PHE A 335 -23.20 -11.76 6.86
CA PHE A 335 -23.64 -11.81 5.47
C PHE A 335 -22.67 -12.55 4.57
N LEU A 336 -21.50 -12.95 5.09
CA LEU A 336 -20.50 -13.68 4.33
C LEU A 336 -20.77 -15.19 4.39
N PRO A 337 -20.53 -15.93 3.29
CA PRO A 337 -20.60 -17.38 3.29
C PRO A 337 -19.47 -18.00 4.13
N ASP A 338 -19.57 -19.31 4.37
CA ASP A 338 -18.51 -20.08 5.01
C ASP A 338 -17.27 -20.11 4.09
N LEU A 339 -16.13 -19.59 4.57
CA LEU A 339 -14.89 -19.51 3.79
C LEU A 339 -13.63 -19.49 4.65
N GLN A 340 -12.48 -19.65 4.01
CA GLN A 340 -11.15 -19.47 4.59
C GLN A 340 -10.31 -18.56 3.70
N ALA A 341 -9.72 -17.51 4.26
CA ALA A 341 -8.78 -16.62 3.58
C ALA A 341 -7.43 -16.65 4.29
N VAL A 342 -6.38 -17.03 3.58
CA VAL A 342 -5.00 -17.09 4.09
C VAL A 342 -4.30 -15.80 3.70
N TRP A 343 -3.69 -15.12 4.66
CA TRP A 343 -3.01 -13.85 4.49
C TRP A 343 -1.52 -13.97 4.78
N SER A 344 -0.70 -13.25 4.02
CA SER A 344 0.67 -12.98 4.43
C SER A 344 0.72 -11.88 5.49
N VAL A 345 1.67 -11.98 6.42
CA VAL A 345 1.96 -10.89 7.38
C VAL A 345 2.92 -9.84 6.82
N HIS A 346 3.59 -10.13 5.70
CA HIS A 346 4.60 -9.27 5.11
C HIS A 346 3.98 -8.16 4.26
N ASP A 347 4.71 -7.05 4.13
CA ASP A 347 4.38 -5.94 3.24
C ASP A 347 4.58 -6.33 1.76
N THR A 348 5.61 -7.10 1.47
CA THR A 348 5.92 -7.58 0.11
C THR A 348 5.02 -8.75 -0.35
N PRO A 349 4.71 -8.84 -1.66
CA PRO A 349 3.98 -9.97 -2.23
C PRO A 349 4.83 -11.26 -2.26
N ARG A 350 4.20 -12.41 -2.53
CA ARG A 350 4.88 -13.72 -2.51
C ARG A 350 4.93 -14.45 -3.83
N THR A 351 3.82 -14.54 -4.55
CA THR A 351 3.68 -15.55 -5.59
C THR A 351 3.76 -14.93 -6.98
N ILE A 352 4.70 -15.44 -7.78
CA ILE A 352 4.77 -15.16 -9.22
C ILE A 352 4.53 -16.48 -9.93
N ILE A 353 3.66 -16.47 -10.94
CA ILE A 353 3.41 -17.63 -11.80
C ILE A 353 3.95 -17.35 -13.21
N GLY A 354 4.29 -18.40 -13.95
CA GLY A 354 4.71 -18.29 -15.34
C GLY A 354 3.61 -17.70 -16.22
N TRP A 355 4.00 -17.03 -17.30
CA TRP A 355 3.04 -16.46 -18.24
C TRP A 355 2.15 -17.56 -18.83
N ASP A 356 2.72 -18.67 -19.29
CA ASP A 356 1.97 -19.74 -19.97
C ASP A 356 0.94 -20.33 -19.04
N TYR A 357 1.34 -20.59 -17.79
CA TYR A 357 0.43 -21.03 -16.74
C TYR A 357 -0.70 -20.02 -16.48
N ARG A 358 -0.41 -18.72 -16.42
CA ARG A 358 -1.45 -17.69 -16.25
C ARG A 358 -2.42 -17.63 -17.43
N ARG A 359 -1.92 -17.79 -18.67
CA ARG A 359 -2.77 -17.83 -19.88
C ARG A 359 -3.68 -19.04 -19.83
N GLU A 360 -3.11 -20.22 -19.62
CA GLU A 360 -3.83 -21.50 -19.59
C GLU A 360 -4.97 -21.46 -18.56
N LEU A 361 -4.69 -20.99 -17.34
CA LEU A 361 -5.75 -20.76 -16.33
C LEU A 361 -6.86 -19.82 -16.83
N ALA A 362 -6.53 -18.78 -17.61
CA ALA A 362 -7.55 -17.91 -18.19
C ALA A 362 -8.35 -18.60 -19.30
N GLU A 363 -7.69 -19.39 -20.16
CA GLU A 363 -8.32 -20.18 -21.22
C GLU A 363 -9.32 -21.18 -20.64
N HIS A 364 -8.96 -21.93 -19.58
CA HIS A 364 -9.91 -22.82 -18.89
C HIS A 364 -11.14 -22.07 -18.34
N VAL A 365 -10.97 -20.83 -17.87
CA VAL A 365 -12.11 -20.01 -17.41
C VAL A 365 -13.01 -19.61 -18.58
N GLU A 366 -12.45 -19.31 -19.75
CA GLU A 366 -13.20 -18.96 -20.96
C GLU A 366 -13.93 -20.18 -21.54
N ASP A 367 -13.32 -21.37 -21.48
CA ASP A 367 -13.87 -22.63 -21.98
C ASP A 367 -14.84 -23.30 -20.98
N GLU A 368 -15.05 -22.71 -19.80
CA GLU A 368 -15.86 -23.25 -18.70
C GLU A 368 -15.38 -24.63 -18.18
N GLU A 369 -14.07 -24.86 -18.22
CA GLU A 369 -13.40 -26.10 -17.80
C GLU A 369 -12.56 -25.90 -16.52
N TRP A 370 -12.23 -27.01 -15.87
CA TRP A 370 -11.28 -27.00 -14.75
C TRP A 370 -9.87 -27.25 -15.27
N PHE A 371 -8.91 -26.47 -14.76
CA PHE A 371 -7.49 -26.74 -14.91
C PHE A 371 -7.13 -28.01 -14.13
N ASP A 372 -6.50 -28.98 -14.79
CA ASP A 372 -6.08 -30.23 -14.15
C ASP A 372 -4.79 -30.01 -13.34
N GLU A 373 -4.75 -30.47 -12.08
CA GLU A 373 -3.53 -30.38 -11.27
C GLU A 373 -2.39 -31.27 -11.80
N GLU A 374 -2.69 -32.26 -12.65
CA GLU A 374 -1.71 -33.13 -13.31
C GLU A 374 -1.07 -32.47 -14.54
N GLU A 375 -1.57 -31.34 -15.02
CA GLU A 375 -0.97 -30.61 -16.13
C GLU A 375 0.46 -30.15 -15.80
N GLU A 376 1.35 -30.31 -16.78
CA GLU A 376 2.78 -30.03 -16.60
C GLU A 376 3.04 -28.52 -16.60
N ILE A 377 3.25 -27.96 -15.41
CA ILE A 377 3.63 -26.55 -15.22
C ILE A 377 5.16 -26.42 -15.24
N ASP A 378 5.70 -25.59 -16.13
CA ASP A 378 7.13 -25.28 -16.14
C ASP A 378 7.52 -24.35 -14.97
N LEU A 379 7.93 -24.96 -13.87
CA LEU A 379 8.47 -24.26 -12.69
C LEU A 379 9.97 -23.98 -12.77
N THR A 380 10.63 -24.32 -13.88
CA THR A 380 12.07 -24.05 -14.07
C THR A 380 12.33 -22.59 -14.44
N LEU A 381 11.28 -21.86 -14.86
CA LEU A 381 11.37 -20.46 -15.26
C LEU A 381 11.75 -19.56 -14.08
N SER A 382 12.56 -18.54 -14.37
CA SER A 382 12.97 -17.54 -13.39
C SER A 382 13.13 -16.15 -14.02
N GLY A 383 13.21 -15.14 -13.16
CA GLY A 383 13.28 -13.73 -13.51
C GLY A 383 11.92 -13.11 -13.81
N TRP A 384 11.87 -11.77 -13.73
CA TRP A 384 10.66 -10.99 -13.95
C TRP A 384 10.00 -11.25 -15.31
N SER A 385 10.80 -11.55 -16.33
CA SER A 385 10.30 -11.88 -17.68
C SER A 385 9.52 -13.19 -17.75
N ALA A 386 9.66 -14.10 -16.78
CA ALA A 386 8.94 -15.38 -16.79
C ALA A 386 7.42 -15.19 -16.72
N ALA A 387 6.95 -14.15 -16.04
CA ALA A 387 5.53 -13.83 -15.89
C ALA A 387 4.96 -12.96 -17.02
N CYS A 388 5.74 -12.68 -18.07
CA CYS A 388 5.39 -11.71 -19.11
C CYS A 388 5.15 -12.34 -20.50
N PRO A 389 4.25 -11.75 -21.31
CA PRO A 389 3.90 -12.29 -22.63
C PRO A 389 5.10 -12.42 -23.57
N PRO A 390 5.14 -13.41 -24.48
CA PRO A 390 6.28 -13.62 -25.39
C PRO A 390 6.68 -12.41 -26.24
N ARG A 391 5.71 -11.54 -26.60
CA ARG A 391 5.92 -10.32 -27.40
C ARG A 391 5.99 -9.03 -26.57
N SER A 392 6.08 -9.15 -25.26
CA SER A 392 6.20 -8.00 -24.37
C SER A 392 7.59 -7.36 -24.49
N ARG A 393 7.68 -6.06 -24.15
CA ARG A 393 8.93 -5.30 -24.23
C ARG A 393 10.03 -5.93 -23.38
N ILE A 394 9.70 -6.50 -22.22
CA ILE A 394 10.69 -7.17 -21.35
C ILE A 394 11.32 -8.42 -22.01
N LYS A 395 10.59 -9.16 -22.85
CA LYS A 395 11.11 -10.33 -23.59
C LYS A 395 11.96 -9.91 -24.80
N MET A 396 11.65 -8.76 -25.39
CA MET A 396 12.39 -8.20 -26.53
C MET A 396 13.62 -7.39 -26.11
N SER A 397 13.67 -6.95 -24.86
CA SER A 397 14.82 -6.25 -24.31
C SER A 397 15.96 -7.25 -24.12
N ASN A 398 16.96 -7.21 -25.01
CA ASN A 398 18.27 -7.76 -24.70
C ASN A 398 18.69 -7.09 -23.39
N GLN A 399 18.84 -7.83 -22.29
CA GLN A 399 18.99 -7.35 -20.91
C GLN A 399 20.09 -6.30 -20.61
N GLN A 400 20.71 -5.69 -21.62
CA GLN A 400 21.42 -4.42 -21.58
C GLN A 400 20.44 -3.25 -21.34
N PHE A 401 19.70 -3.29 -20.22
CA PHE A 401 19.18 -2.04 -19.68
C PHE A 401 20.38 -1.16 -19.37
N SER A 402 20.46 0.00 -20.01
CA SER A 402 21.54 0.98 -19.81
C SER A 402 21.85 1.14 -18.34
N ASN A 403 23.13 1.24 -17.97
CA ASN A 403 23.55 1.54 -16.59
C ASN A 403 22.64 2.62 -16.02
N ALA A 404 21.84 2.27 -15.01
CA ALA A 404 20.87 3.17 -14.43
C ALA A 404 21.59 4.43 -13.95
N SER A 405 21.32 5.55 -14.62
CA SER A 405 21.87 6.84 -14.26
C SER A 405 21.03 7.43 -13.13
N TRP A 406 21.69 8.10 -12.19
CA TRP A 406 20.99 8.87 -11.18
C TRP A 406 20.34 10.14 -11.76
N ILE A 407 20.83 10.62 -12.91
CA ILE A 407 20.23 11.70 -13.70
C ILE A 407 19.34 11.09 -14.78
N PRO A 408 18.03 11.43 -14.85
CA PRO A 408 17.16 10.99 -15.93
C PRO A 408 17.42 11.75 -17.24
N ASP A 409 17.05 11.12 -18.36
CA ASP A 409 17.01 11.80 -19.65
C ASP A 409 15.81 12.76 -19.70
N THR A 410 16.10 14.06 -19.66
CA THR A 410 15.09 15.12 -19.70
C THR A 410 14.92 15.73 -21.09
N SER A 411 15.64 15.22 -22.11
CA SER A 411 15.66 15.79 -23.45
C SER A 411 14.28 15.83 -24.10
N LEU A 412 14.01 16.87 -24.89
CA LEU A 412 12.70 17.05 -25.55
C LEU A 412 12.31 15.86 -26.44
N VAL A 413 13.28 15.20 -27.08
CA VAL A 413 13.04 14.06 -27.98
C VAL A 413 12.44 12.87 -27.22
N ASN A 414 12.86 12.65 -25.97
CA ASN A 414 12.43 11.53 -25.14
C ASN A 414 11.39 11.93 -24.09
N LYS A 415 10.99 13.20 -24.04
CA LYS A 415 10.11 13.75 -23.00
C LYS A 415 8.71 13.13 -23.05
N LYS A 416 8.31 12.54 -21.92
CA LYS A 416 7.04 11.85 -21.70
C LYS A 416 6.45 12.22 -20.34
N PHE A 417 5.17 11.96 -20.17
CA PHE A 417 4.44 12.15 -18.92
C PHE A 417 3.50 10.96 -18.68
N VAL A 418 3.27 10.59 -17.43
CA VAL A 418 2.30 9.54 -17.11
C VAL A 418 0.88 10.01 -17.46
N SER A 419 0.22 9.33 -18.40
CA SER A 419 -1.20 9.55 -18.69
C SER A 419 -2.10 8.54 -17.99
N SER A 420 -1.64 7.28 -17.88
CA SER A 420 -2.35 6.19 -17.20
C SER A 420 -1.41 5.49 -16.23
N HIS A 421 -1.52 5.81 -14.95
CA HIS A 421 -0.60 5.32 -13.93
C HIS A 421 -0.61 3.79 -13.78
N SER A 422 -1.79 3.18 -13.87
CA SER A 422 -1.94 1.71 -13.86
C SER A 422 -1.19 1.01 -15.00
N LYS A 423 -1.13 1.63 -16.18
CA LYS A 423 -0.39 1.10 -17.34
C LYS A 423 1.11 1.29 -17.19
N THR A 424 1.57 2.35 -16.53
CA THR A 424 2.99 2.55 -16.25
C THR A 424 3.51 1.67 -15.11
N MET A 425 2.63 1.08 -14.30
CA MET A 425 2.98 0.05 -13.31
C MET A 425 3.20 -1.34 -13.93
N ASP A 426 2.85 -1.55 -15.21
CA ASP A 426 3.06 -2.82 -15.91
C ASP A 426 4.54 -3.01 -16.29
N ILE A 427 5.23 -3.87 -15.54
CA ILE A 427 6.65 -4.20 -15.71
C ILE A 427 6.91 -4.88 -17.06
N CYS A 428 5.95 -5.60 -17.63
CA CYS A 428 6.12 -6.22 -18.95
C CYS A 428 6.22 -5.17 -20.07
N CYS A 429 5.51 -4.04 -19.90
CA CYS A 429 5.52 -2.89 -20.80
C CYS A 429 6.63 -1.88 -20.48
N HIS A 430 7.03 -1.77 -19.22
CA HIS A 430 8.05 -0.81 -18.73
C HIS A 430 9.22 -1.51 -18.03
N PRO A 431 9.98 -2.38 -18.71
CA PRO A 431 11.04 -3.16 -18.07
C PRO A 431 12.22 -2.29 -17.58
N ASP A 432 12.31 -1.05 -18.06
CA ASP A 432 13.32 -0.07 -17.62
C ASP A 432 13.23 0.18 -16.09
N VAL A 433 12.06 -0.02 -15.47
CA VAL A 433 11.87 0.15 -14.02
C VAL A 433 12.57 -0.91 -13.17
N ILE A 434 12.95 -2.06 -13.75
CA ILE A 434 13.54 -3.19 -13.02
C ILE A 434 14.85 -2.77 -12.33
N ASN A 435 15.69 -2.00 -13.02
CA ASN A 435 16.96 -1.54 -12.45
C ASN A 435 16.81 -0.26 -11.61
N LEU A 436 15.62 0.33 -11.60
CA LEU A 436 15.33 1.62 -11.00
C LEU A 436 14.56 1.54 -9.69
N HIS A 437 14.08 0.34 -9.31
CA HIS A 437 13.21 0.13 -8.16
C HIS A 437 13.72 -1.02 -7.29
N GLY A 438 13.96 -0.79 -5.99
CA GLY A 438 14.58 -1.80 -5.12
C GLY A 438 13.70 -3.01 -4.80
N ALA A 439 12.39 -2.94 -5.04
CA ALA A 439 11.54 -4.13 -5.05
C ALA A 439 11.88 -5.12 -6.19
N LEU A 440 12.56 -4.68 -7.25
CA LEU A 440 12.85 -5.44 -8.47
C LEU A 440 14.35 -5.63 -8.73
N ALA A 441 15.15 -4.58 -8.51
CA ALA A 441 16.55 -4.53 -8.88
C ALA A 441 17.38 -5.57 -8.11
N GLY A 442 18.27 -6.26 -8.82
CA GLY A 442 19.11 -7.32 -8.24
C GLY A 442 18.36 -8.60 -7.83
N LYS A 443 17.05 -8.69 -8.09
CA LYS A 443 16.23 -9.86 -7.75
C LYS A 443 15.96 -10.72 -8.97
N LEU A 444 15.98 -12.03 -8.76
CA LEU A 444 15.63 -13.05 -9.75
C LEU A 444 14.54 -13.96 -9.16
N PRO A 445 13.25 -13.55 -9.22
CA PRO A 445 12.17 -14.38 -8.68
C PRO A 445 12.08 -15.71 -9.43
N LYS A 446 11.65 -16.75 -8.74
CA LYS A 446 11.27 -18.03 -9.37
C LYS A 446 9.76 -18.05 -9.56
N VAL A 447 9.30 -18.65 -10.65
CA VAL A 447 7.87 -18.94 -10.76
C VAL A 447 7.51 -20.07 -9.79
N ASP A 448 6.28 -20.07 -9.32
CA ASP A 448 5.75 -21.05 -8.37
C ASP A 448 4.33 -21.48 -8.78
N HIS A 449 3.77 -22.46 -8.07
CA HIS A 449 2.38 -22.82 -8.20
C HIS A 449 1.45 -21.68 -7.75
N LEU A 450 0.25 -21.64 -8.33
CA LEU A 450 -0.79 -20.69 -7.95
C LEU A 450 -1.20 -20.94 -6.49
N THR A 451 -0.80 -20.03 -5.61
CA THR A 451 -1.03 -20.10 -4.16
C THR A 451 -2.14 -19.13 -3.75
N PRO A 452 -3.22 -19.60 -3.09
CA PRO A 452 -4.34 -18.77 -2.67
C PRO A 452 -4.01 -17.97 -1.40
N ILE A 453 -3.23 -16.90 -1.57
CA ILE A 453 -2.78 -16.02 -0.49
C ILE A 453 -3.18 -14.57 -0.74
N PHE A 454 -3.68 -13.93 0.30
CA PHE A 454 -4.01 -12.52 0.35
C PHE A 454 -2.80 -11.72 0.82
N THR A 455 -2.54 -10.60 0.17
CA THR A 455 -1.45 -9.69 0.53
C THR A 455 -1.93 -8.25 0.62
N LEU A 456 -1.14 -7.43 1.31
CA LEU A 456 -1.40 -6.01 1.48
C LEU A 456 -0.92 -5.18 0.28
N SER A 457 -0.01 -5.74 -0.52
CA SER A 457 0.39 -5.19 -1.81
C SER A 457 0.86 -6.24 -2.78
N LYS A 458 0.99 -5.82 -4.04
CA LYS A 458 1.53 -6.61 -5.14
C LYS A 458 1.94 -5.73 -6.31
N THR A 459 2.77 -6.27 -7.20
CA THR A 459 2.89 -5.74 -8.57
C THR A 459 1.89 -6.47 -9.48
N ALA A 460 1.70 -5.97 -10.70
CA ALA A 460 0.85 -6.63 -11.70
C ALA A 460 1.32 -8.07 -12.07
N LEU A 461 2.60 -8.41 -11.81
CA LEU A 461 3.14 -9.74 -12.12
C LEU A 461 2.73 -10.81 -11.11
N HIS A 462 2.44 -10.41 -9.88
CA HIS A 462 2.16 -11.33 -8.79
C HIS A 462 0.74 -11.91 -8.89
N ALA A 463 0.56 -13.14 -8.45
CA ALA A 463 -0.72 -13.86 -8.47
C ALA A 463 -1.48 -13.75 -7.14
N ASP A 464 -0.88 -13.14 -6.12
CA ASP A 464 -1.49 -12.87 -4.81
C ASP A 464 -2.81 -12.09 -4.93
N ILE A 465 -3.70 -12.26 -3.96
CA ILE A 465 -5.00 -11.56 -3.92
C ILE A 465 -4.84 -10.26 -3.14
N LEU A 466 -5.04 -9.11 -3.79
CA LEU A 466 -4.84 -7.82 -3.14
C LEU A 466 -6.00 -7.50 -2.17
N GLY A 467 -5.67 -7.47 -0.89
CA GLY A 467 -6.55 -7.01 0.18
C GLY A 467 -6.42 -5.51 0.46
N VAL A 468 -7.22 -5.01 1.41
CA VAL A 468 -7.14 -3.62 1.85
C VAL A 468 -6.15 -3.48 3.02
N PRO A 469 -5.02 -2.78 2.86
CA PRO A 469 -4.11 -2.48 3.96
C PRO A 469 -4.69 -1.41 4.89
N VAL A 470 -5.16 -1.85 6.06
CA VAL A 470 -5.71 -0.95 7.09
C VAL A 470 -4.66 -0.01 7.67
N GLU A 471 -3.38 -0.40 7.64
CA GLU A 471 -2.25 0.43 8.07
C GLU A 471 -2.09 1.75 7.27
N GLN A 472 -2.72 1.87 6.09
CA GLN A 472 -2.78 3.14 5.37
C GLN A 472 -3.84 4.11 5.90
N TRP A 473 -4.81 3.59 6.66
CA TRP A 473 -5.96 4.38 7.08
C TRP A 473 -5.57 5.32 8.23
N THR A 474 -5.91 6.60 8.05
CA THR A 474 -5.72 7.64 9.05
C THR A 474 -6.99 8.48 9.16
N GLU A 475 -7.26 8.98 10.37
CA GLU A 475 -8.27 10.01 10.55
C GLU A 475 -7.87 11.30 9.82
N ARG A 476 -8.84 12.20 9.64
CA ARG A 476 -8.57 13.49 9.04
C ARG A 476 -7.60 14.27 9.94
N ASN A 477 -6.59 14.90 9.34
CA ASN A 477 -5.63 15.73 10.07
C ASN A 477 -6.36 16.80 10.90
N SER A 478 -5.89 17.02 12.13
CA SER A 478 -6.35 18.09 13.01
C SER A 478 -6.07 19.49 12.43
N VAL A 479 -5.05 19.59 11.59
CA VAL A 479 -4.62 20.82 10.93
C VAL A 479 -5.06 20.83 9.46
N ASP A 480 -5.86 21.84 9.11
CA ASP A 480 -6.37 22.08 7.75
C ASP A 480 -5.89 23.46 7.26
N ILE A 481 -4.73 23.49 6.61
CA ILE A 481 -4.17 24.71 6.00
C ILE A 481 -4.65 24.80 4.54
N PRO A 482 -5.43 25.84 4.16
CA PRO A 482 -5.80 26.07 2.77
C PRO A 482 -4.57 26.13 1.86
N PHE A 483 -4.68 25.63 0.63
CA PHE A 483 -3.54 25.51 -0.29
C PHE A 483 -2.82 26.84 -0.52
N GLU A 484 -3.57 27.93 -0.61
CA GLU A 484 -3.06 29.29 -0.76
C GLU A 484 -2.18 29.72 0.40
N ASP A 485 -2.58 29.37 1.63
CA ASP A 485 -1.95 29.78 2.89
C ASP A 485 -0.74 28.92 3.26
N LYS A 486 -0.50 27.80 2.55
CA LYS A 486 0.70 26.99 2.72
C LYS A 486 1.95 27.82 2.40
N VAL A 487 2.79 28.02 3.41
CA VAL A 487 3.90 28.98 3.37
C VAL A 487 5.14 28.47 2.63
N ILE A 488 5.31 27.16 2.45
CA ILE A 488 6.49 26.59 1.78
C ILE A 488 6.14 26.14 0.37
N ASN A 489 6.68 26.87 -0.61
CA ASN A 489 6.49 26.60 -2.04
C ASN A 489 7.63 25.74 -2.62
N ARG A 490 7.94 24.60 -1.99
CA ARG A 490 8.96 23.62 -2.41
C ARG A 490 8.36 22.21 -2.41
N LEU A 491 8.98 21.28 -3.14
CA LEU A 491 8.64 19.86 -3.08
C LEU A 491 9.25 19.22 -1.85
N LEU A 492 8.40 18.65 -0.98
CA LEU A 492 8.82 17.95 0.23
C LEU A 492 8.92 16.45 0.02
N TRP A 493 9.95 15.85 0.62
CA TRP A 493 9.92 14.46 1.03
C TRP A 493 10.75 14.24 2.31
N ARG A 494 10.21 13.48 3.24
CA ARG A 494 10.90 12.99 4.45
C ARG A 494 10.54 11.53 4.66
N GLY A 495 11.54 10.67 4.77
CA GLY A 495 11.35 9.25 5.01
C GLY A 495 12.67 8.53 5.28
N SER A 496 12.59 7.29 5.77
CA SER A 496 13.77 6.43 5.90
C SER A 496 14.27 5.95 4.53
N ASN A 497 15.48 5.40 4.51
CA ASN A 497 16.08 4.78 3.32
C ASN A 497 15.51 3.40 2.98
N THR A 498 14.33 3.00 3.50
CA THR A 498 13.70 1.73 3.11
C THR A 498 13.39 1.68 1.61
N GLY A 499 13.08 0.51 1.07
CA GLY A 499 12.73 0.34 -0.36
C GLY A 499 13.75 -0.45 -1.16
N THR A 500 14.83 -0.86 -0.49
CA THR A 500 15.81 -1.84 -0.93
C THR A 500 16.57 -2.33 0.30
N GLU A 501 17.14 -3.54 0.23
CA GLU A 501 18.26 -3.90 1.12
C GLU A 501 19.51 -3.14 0.65
N HIS A 502 20.38 -2.74 1.57
CA HIS A 502 21.61 -2.00 1.30
C HIS A 502 22.82 -2.83 1.72
N ASP A 503 23.38 -3.54 0.76
CA ASP A 503 24.59 -4.33 0.91
C ASP A 503 25.36 -4.33 -0.42
N LYS A 504 26.61 -4.80 -0.42
CA LYS A 504 27.45 -4.85 -1.63
C LYS A 504 26.91 -5.72 -2.77
N GLY A 505 26.01 -6.65 -2.50
CA GLY A 505 25.34 -7.51 -3.49
C GLY A 505 24.08 -6.89 -4.09
N THR A 506 23.52 -5.86 -3.47
CA THR A 506 22.29 -5.20 -3.91
C THR A 506 22.59 -3.88 -4.63
N PRO A 507 22.01 -3.60 -5.81
CA PRO A 507 22.20 -2.33 -6.53
C PRO A 507 21.42 -1.16 -5.89
N TRP A 508 21.59 -0.93 -4.59
CA TRP A 508 20.79 0.01 -3.81
C TRP A 508 20.95 1.47 -4.24
N ARG A 509 22.10 1.82 -4.84
CA ARG A 509 22.38 3.17 -5.38
C ARG A 509 21.49 3.55 -6.56
N THR A 510 20.93 2.56 -7.26
CA THR A 510 19.99 2.79 -8.37
C THR A 510 18.54 2.60 -7.95
N SER A 511 18.27 2.32 -6.66
CA SER A 511 16.91 2.20 -6.14
C SER A 511 16.16 3.53 -6.21
N HIS A 512 14.83 3.47 -6.18
CA HIS A 512 13.96 4.61 -6.43
C HIS A 512 14.13 5.72 -5.38
N ARG A 513 14.33 5.40 -4.09
CA ARG A 513 14.55 6.43 -3.06
C ARG A 513 15.95 7.00 -3.10
N THR A 514 16.97 6.16 -3.29
CA THR A 514 18.35 6.60 -3.37
C THR A 514 18.55 7.54 -4.54
N ARG A 515 18.07 7.15 -5.73
CA ARG A 515 18.11 8.02 -6.92
C ARG A 515 17.34 9.32 -6.71
N LEU A 516 16.15 9.27 -6.08
CA LEU A 516 15.38 10.49 -5.80
C LEU A 516 16.21 11.47 -4.99
N ILE A 517 16.78 11.03 -3.87
CA ILE A 517 17.58 11.89 -3.00
C ILE A 517 18.84 12.38 -3.71
N SER A 518 19.57 11.53 -4.43
CA SER A 518 20.74 11.96 -5.20
C SER A 518 20.37 13.03 -6.24
N LEU A 519 19.26 12.83 -6.96
CA LEU A 519 18.78 13.76 -7.98
C LEU A 519 18.38 15.12 -7.39
N THR A 520 17.62 15.12 -6.29
CA THR A 520 17.06 16.35 -5.72
C THR A 520 17.98 17.08 -4.75
N ASN A 521 19.03 16.41 -4.26
CA ASN A 521 20.04 17.01 -3.40
C ASN A 521 21.34 17.32 -4.15
N HIS A 522 21.44 16.99 -5.45
CA HIS A 522 22.53 17.46 -6.28
C HIS A 522 22.67 18.97 -6.15
N ALA A 523 23.87 19.42 -5.81
CA ALA A 523 24.26 20.81 -5.73
C ALA A 523 25.52 20.98 -6.57
N ASP A 524 25.50 21.91 -7.52
CA ASP A 524 26.71 22.26 -8.25
C ASP A 524 27.66 22.98 -7.29
N ALA A 525 28.94 22.57 -7.26
CA ALA A 525 29.93 23.27 -6.48
C ALA A 525 30.11 24.67 -7.09
N GLY A 526 29.94 25.72 -6.28
CA GLY A 526 29.91 27.12 -6.74
C GLY A 526 31.18 27.65 -7.42
N ASN A 527 32.20 26.80 -7.61
CA ASN A 527 33.47 27.08 -8.29
C ASN A 527 33.67 26.25 -9.58
N LEU A 528 32.68 25.47 -10.02
CA LEU A 528 32.76 24.72 -11.29
C LEU A 528 32.55 25.66 -12.48
N ASP A 529 33.25 25.41 -13.58
CA ASP A 529 33.00 26.11 -14.85
C ASP A 529 31.55 25.85 -15.31
N GLU A 530 30.92 26.82 -16.01
CA GLU A 530 29.54 26.69 -16.53
C GLU A 530 29.31 25.46 -17.44
N ASN A 531 30.38 24.87 -17.96
CA ASN A 531 30.38 23.66 -18.79
C ASN A 531 30.38 22.36 -17.98
N GLU A 532 30.73 22.41 -16.70
CA GLU A 532 30.77 21.25 -15.79
C GLU A 532 29.48 21.10 -14.96
N GLN A 533 28.63 22.12 -14.97
CA GLN A 533 27.32 22.12 -14.33
C GLN A 533 26.36 21.11 -14.98
N VAL A 534 25.63 20.37 -14.13
CA VAL A 534 24.61 19.44 -14.61
C VAL A 534 23.36 20.22 -15.01
N LYS A 535 22.94 20.07 -16.28
CA LYS A 535 21.78 20.80 -16.82
C LYS A 535 20.63 19.85 -17.16
N ILE A 536 19.40 20.31 -16.91
CA ILE A 536 18.17 19.61 -17.25
C ILE A 536 17.34 20.39 -18.27
N ASP A 537 16.72 19.68 -19.21
CA ASP A 537 15.80 20.25 -20.19
C ASP A 537 14.37 20.27 -19.63
N PHE A 538 13.73 21.43 -19.61
CA PHE A 538 12.35 21.54 -19.10
C PHE A 538 11.46 22.38 -20.02
N ILE A 539 10.16 22.07 -20.01
CA ILE A 539 9.10 22.89 -20.60
C ILE A 539 8.74 23.99 -19.60
N PRO A 540 8.89 25.28 -19.96
CA PRO A 540 8.61 26.34 -19.02
C PRO A 540 7.11 26.46 -18.69
N PRO A 541 6.74 27.14 -17.59
CA PRO A 541 5.35 27.34 -17.23
C PRO A 541 4.56 28.01 -18.37
N PRO A 542 3.25 27.71 -18.52
CA PRO A 542 2.45 28.22 -19.63
C PRO A 542 2.49 29.73 -19.82
N LYS A 543 2.57 30.52 -18.74
CA LYS A 543 2.68 31.99 -18.79
C LYS A 543 4.01 32.50 -19.37
N ALA A 544 5.01 31.63 -19.51
CA ALA A 544 6.26 31.94 -20.21
C ALA A 544 6.20 31.59 -21.70
N MET A 545 5.18 30.84 -22.15
CA MET A 545 5.00 30.45 -23.54
C MET A 545 4.17 31.51 -24.28
N LYS A 546 4.66 31.97 -25.44
CA LYS A 546 3.88 32.87 -26.30
C LYS A 546 2.84 32.06 -27.07
N SER A 547 1.60 32.56 -27.10
CA SER A 547 0.52 31.95 -27.85
C SER A 547 0.91 31.73 -29.32
N LYS A 548 0.47 30.60 -29.90
CA LYS A 548 0.73 30.16 -31.29
C LYS A 548 2.17 29.75 -31.63
N MET A 549 3.14 29.92 -30.73
CA MET A 549 4.50 29.40 -30.95
C MET A 549 4.60 27.93 -30.50
N GLN A 550 5.42 27.16 -31.22
CA GLN A 550 5.65 25.74 -30.96
C GLN A 550 6.50 25.52 -29.70
N LEU A 551 6.19 24.46 -28.96
CA LEU A 551 6.79 24.12 -27.67
C LEU A 551 8.31 23.96 -27.74
N GLU A 552 8.84 23.38 -28.82
CA GLU A 552 10.29 23.20 -29.03
C GLU A 552 11.10 24.49 -28.92
N LYS A 553 10.50 25.64 -29.25
CA LYS A 553 11.14 26.96 -29.19
C LYS A 553 11.29 27.49 -27.76
N PHE A 554 10.63 26.86 -26.80
CA PHE A 554 10.59 27.29 -25.41
C PHE A 554 11.37 26.37 -24.46
N VAL A 555 11.74 25.16 -24.89
CA VAL A 555 12.53 24.26 -24.05
C VAL A 555 13.87 24.91 -23.75
N LYS A 556 14.22 24.94 -22.47
CA LYS A 556 15.46 25.54 -21.98
C LYS A 556 16.19 24.55 -21.11
N LYS A 557 17.51 24.74 -21.07
CA LYS A 557 18.39 24.11 -20.08
C LYS A 557 18.40 24.95 -18.82
N TYR A 558 18.34 24.28 -17.68
CA TYR A 558 18.48 24.90 -16.36
C TYR A 558 19.51 24.14 -15.53
N ASP A 559 20.28 24.88 -14.74
CA ASP A 559 21.26 24.35 -13.79
C ASP A 559 20.56 23.57 -12.67
N LEU A 560 20.89 22.29 -12.52
CA LEU A 560 20.19 21.37 -11.62
C LEU A 560 20.32 21.80 -10.16
N GLY A 561 21.53 22.15 -9.71
CA GLY A 561 21.79 22.56 -8.33
C GLY A 561 21.03 23.83 -7.94
N SER A 562 21.01 24.84 -8.81
CA SER A 562 20.23 26.06 -8.61
C SER A 562 18.72 25.79 -8.57
N TRP A 563 18.22 24.84 -9.36
CA TRP A 563 16.81 24.43 -9.29
C TRP A 563 16.50 23.79 -7.95
N ASN A 564 17.34 22.84 -7.54
CA ASN A 564 17.19 22.07 -6.31
C ASN A 564 17.21 22.97 -5.08
N GLN A 565 18.18 23.88 -4.98
CA GLN A 565 18.28 24.84 -3.88
C GLN A 565 17.00 25.66 -3.71
N ARG A 566 16.36 26.07 -4.82
CA ARG A 566 15.13 26.86 -4.79
C ARG A 566 13.89 26.01 -4.51
N SER A 567 13.82 24.80 -5.05
CA SER A 567 12.54 24.14 -5.33
C SER A 567 12.37 22.79 -4.64
N MET A 568 13.46 22.16 -4.20
CA MET A 568 13.45 20.80 -3.65
C MET A 568 13.84 20.82 -2.18
N ASP A 569 13.08 20.15 -1.34
CA ASP A 569 13.37 19.92 0.07
C ASP A 569 13.14 18.44 0.43
N LEU A 570 14.09 17.59 0.06
CA LEU A 570 14.01 16.15 0.22
C LEU A 570 15.20 15.64 1.04
N ALA A 571 14.94 14.75 1.99
CA ALA A 571 16.01 14.14 2.78
C ALA A 571 15.58 12.79 3.36
N PHE A 572 16.56 11.90 3.53
CA PHE A 572 16.39 10.79 4.46
C PHE A 572 16.27 11.30 5.89
N THR A 573 15.54 10.59 6.74
CA THR A 573 15.34 10.97 8.14
C THR A 573 15.84 9.92 9.10
N GLY A 574 16.39 10.37 10.24
CA GLY A 574 16.87 9.48 11.29
C GLY A 574 18.27 8.95 10.98
N SER A 575 18.43 7.63 11.00
CA SER A 575 19.69 6.93 10.75
C SER A 575 19.49 5.85 9.69
N PRO A 576 20.57 5.36 9.04
CA PRO A 576 20.48 4.25 8.09
C PRO A 576 19.75 3.03 8.67
N LEU A 577 18.83 2.48 7.87
CA LEU A 577 18.10 1.23 8.11
C LEU A 577 18.34 0.24 6.97
N GLN A 578 18.08 -1.05 7.19
CA GLN A 578 18.21 -2.10 6.17
C GLN A 578 19.57 -2.05 5.43
N CYS A 579 20.65 -1.85 6.19
CA CYS A 579 21.99 -1.78 5.65
C CYS A 579 22.93 -2.75 6.37
N ASN A 580 23.92 -3.24 5.63
CA ASN A 580 24.94 -4.13 6.15
C ASN A 580 26.07 -3.31 6.79
N VAL A 581 26.27 -3.50 8.10
CA VAL A 581 27.34 -2.85 8.87
C VAL A 581 28.69 -3.52 8.59
N ASP A 582 28.71 -4.85 8.44
CA ASP A 582 29.94 -5.63 8.33
C ASP A 582 30.66 -5.40 6.99
N ASP A 583 29.92 -5.03 5.94
CA ASP A 583 30.50 -4.76 4.62
C ASP A 583 30.79 -3.27 4.34
N GLY A 584 30.47 -2.38 5.29
CA GLY A 584 30.66 -0.93 5.19
C GLY A 584 29.52 -0.17 4.50
N THR A 585 28.45 -0.84 4.04
CA THR A 585 27.38 -0.15 3.30
C THR A 585 26.59 0.84 4.16
N CYS A 586 26.46 0.59 5.47
CA CYS A 586 25.88 1.58 6.36
C CYS A 586 26.71 2.86 6.45
N ASP A 587 28.04 2.76 6.41
CA ASP A 587 28.95 3.91 6.45
C ASP A 587 28.86 4.69 5.12
N ASP A 588 28.83 3.98 3.98
CA ASP A 588 28.58 4.57 2.66
C ASP A 588 27.30 5.43 2.67
N LEU A 589 26.20 4.95 3.27
CA LEU A 589 24.94 5.69 3.37
C LEU A 589 25.04 6.97 4.23
N ILE A 590 25.87 6.95 5.28
CA ILE A 590 26.10 8.12 6.13
C ILE A 590 26.95 9.15 5.38
N GLU A 591 27.96 8.68 4.65
CA GLU A 591 28.90 9.54 3.91
C GLU A 591 28.27 10.15 2.65
N GLU A 592 27.45 9.39 1.92
CA GLU A 592 26.86 9.82 0.65
C GLU A 592 25.62 10.72 0.82
N PHE A 593 24.90 10.62 1.94
CA PHE A 593 23.60 11.29 2.10
C PHE A 593 23.52 12.21 3.31
N SER A 594 22.79 13.31 3.12
CA SER A 594 22.39 14.18 4.23
C SER A 594 21.14 13.62 4.91
N TRP A 595 21.20 13.53 6.24
CA TRP A 595 20.11 13.04 7.08
C TRP A 595 19.47 14.21 7.83
N ALA A 596 18.14 14.33 7.72
CA ALA A 596 17.35 15.33 8.43
C ALA A 596 16.68 14.72 9.67
N ASP A 597 16.22 15.60 10.56
CA ASP A 597 15.32 15.19 11.64
C ASP A 597 13.96 14.75 11.07
N GLN A 598 13.27 13.93 11.84
CA GLN A 598 11.88 13.57 11.55
C GLN A 598 11.01 14.83 11.58
N MET A 599 10.09 14.92 10.62
CA MET A 599 9.17 16.06 10.48
C MET A 599 7.81 15.72 11.06
N THR A 600 7.20 16.67 11.78
CA THR A 600 5.83 16.54 12.28
C THR A 600 4.82 16.60 11.14
N HIS A 601 3.60 16.11 11.37
CA HIS A 601 2.54 16.18 10.35
C HIS A 601 2.06 17.62 10.13
N GLU A 602 2.12 18.44 11.16
CA GLU A 602 1.81 19.86 11.14
C GLU A 602 2.81 20.64 10.28
N ASP A 603 4.11 20.36 10.41
CA ASP A 603 5.15 20.97 9.58
C ASP A 603 5.03 20.51 8.12
N GLU A 604 4.80 19.21 7.88
CA GLU A 604 4.57 18.64 6.55
C GLU A 604 3.40 19.33 5.84
N ALA A 605 2.33 19.68 6.56
CA ALA A 605 1.15 20.35 6.02
C ALA A 605 1.41 21.79 5.51
N ASN A 606 2.53 22.43 5.86
CA ASN A 606 2.89 23.77 5.38
C ASN A 606 3.43 23.81 3.94
N TYR A 607 3.74 22.65 3.35
CA TYR A 607 4.31 22.56 2.00
C TYR A 607 3.23 22.46 0.93
N LYS A 608 3.35 23.22 -0.16
CA LYS A 608 2.41 23.16 -1.30
C LYS A 608 2.50 21.84 -2.08
N PHE A 609 3.69 21.23 -2.17
CA PHE A 609 3.94 20.01 -2.94
C PHE A 609 4.60 18.95 -2.07
N ILE A 610 4.13 17.71 -2.16
CA ILE A 610 4.69 16.58 -1.39
C ILE A 610 4.85 15.36 -2.30
N MET A 611 6.01 14.72 -2.23
CA MET A 611 6.29 13.48 -2.93
C MET A 611 5.82 12.25 -2.14
N ASP A 612 5.18 11.32 -2.83
CA ASP A 612 4.88 9.96 -2.39
C ASP A 612 5.65 8.97 -3.26
N VAL A 613 6.52 8.19 -2.63
CA VAL A 613 7.28 7.11 -3.28
C VAL A 613 7.17 5.84 -2.48
N ASP A 614 7.19 4.73 -3.20
CA ASP A 614 7.18 3.37 -2.68
C ASP A 614 8.24 3.14 -1.59
N GLY A 615 7.99 2.14 -0.74
CA GLY A 615 8.94 1.60 0.22
C GLY A 615 9.47 0.25 -0.25
N ASN A 616 9.59 -0.70 0.67
CA ASN A 616 9.89 -2.10 0.30
C ASN A 616 8.83 -2.66 -0.64
N ALA A 617 7.59 -2.22 -0.42
CA ALA A 617 6.47 -2.35 -1.33
C ALA A 617 5.80 -0.99 -1.55
N TRP A 618 4.49 -0.86 -1.32
CA TRP A 618 3.76 0.41 -1.50
C TRP A 618 4.10 1.45 -0.42
N SER A 619 3.66 2.70 -0.63
CA SER A 619 3.71 3.75 0.40
C SER A 619 2.46 3.74 1.28
N ALA A 620 2.63 3.46 2.58
CA ALA A 620 1.54 3.56 3.55
C ALA A 620 1.11 5.01 3.87
N ARG A 621 1.82 6.02 3.36
CA ARG A 621 1.60 7.44 3.71
C ARG A 621 0.52 8.10 2.88
N PHE A 622 0.17 7.55 1.71
CA PHE A 622 -0.56 8.27 0.66
C PHE A 622 -1.87 8.92 1.15
N LYS A 623 -2.70 8.20 1.90
CA LYS A 623 -3.94 8.76 2.47
C LYS A 623 -3.67 9.97 3.39
N ARG A 624 -2.71 9.84 4.30
CA ARG A 624 -2.33 10.91 5.24
C ARG A 624 -1.83 12.13 4.46
N LEU A 625 -1.03 11.91 3.42
CA LEU A 625 -0.52 12.97 2.55
C LEU A 625 -1.66 13.71 1.86
N LEU A 626 -2.64 13.02 1.28
CA LEU A 626 -3.82 13.67 0.69
C LEU A 626 -4.58 14.54 1.71
N ASN A 627 -4.65 14.12 2.98
CA ASN A 627 -5.34 14.87 4.03
C ASN A 627 -4.70 16.23 4.34
N THR A 628 -3.42 16.44 4.00
CA THR A 628 -2.73 17.73 4.19
C THR A 628 -3.35 18.86 3.34
N GLY A 629 -4.03 18.53 2.23
CA GLY A 629 -4.46 19.53 1.24
C GLY A 629 -3.30 20.08 0.39
N SER A 630 -2.15 19.42 0.40
CA SER A 630 -1.03 19.69 -0.50
C SER A 630 -1.20 18.93 -1.82
N LEU A 631 -0.52 19.38 -2.88
CA LEU A 631 -0.53 18.66 -4.14
C LEU A 631 0.44 17.48 -4.05
N ILE A 632 -0.09 16.27 -4.15
CA ILE A 632 0.68 15.04 -4.00
C ILE A 632 1.22 14.58 -5.36
N PHE A 633 2.52 14.35 -5.42
CA PHE A 633 3.23 13.76 -6.56
C PHE A 633 3.51 12.30 -6.22
N LYS A 634 2.97 11.33 -6.96
CA LYS A 634 3.10 9.90 -6.63
C LYS A 634 3.89 9.14 -7.70
N ALA A 635 4.98 8.49 -7.32
CA ALA A 635 5.69 7.52 -8.16
C ALA A 635 5.60 6.13 -7.53
N THR A 636 4.99 5.17 -8.24
CA THR A 636 4.82 3.81 -7.73
C THR A 636 4.77 2.77 -8.86
N ILE A 637 5.18 1.54 -8.55
CA ILE A 637 4.96 0.36 -9.40
C ILE A 637 3.85 -0.57 -8.85
N MET A 638 3.21 -0.17 -7.75
CA MET A 638 2.29 -1.01 -6.99
C MET A 638 0.84 -0.55 -7.26
N PRO A 639 0.02 -1.34 -7.98
CA PRO A 639 -1.42 -1.15 -7.90
C PRO A 639 -1.89 -1.39 -6.46
N GLU A 640 -2.79 -0.52 -5.99
CA GLU A 640 -3.40 -0.58 -4.67
C GLU A 640 -4.92 -0.77 -4.82
N TRP A 641 -5.62 -1.18 -3.76
CA TRP A 641 -7.06 -1.47 -3.79
C TRP A 641 -7.93 -0.30 -4.29
N TRP A 642 -7.43 0.93 -4.15
CA TRP A 642 -8.08 2.15 -4.57
C TRP A 642 -7.71 2.61 -5.99
N THR A 643 -6.77 1.96 -6.68
CA THR A 643 -6.23 2.43 -7.97
C THR A 643 -7.34 2.72 -8.99
N ASP A 644 -8.30 1.80 -9.16
CA ASP A 644 -9.43 1.96 -10.09
C ASP A 644 -10.43 3.05 -9.65
N ARG A 645 -10.42 3.39 -8.36
CA ARG A 645 -11.35 4.35 -7.71
C ARG A 645 -10.83 5.79 -7.72
N THR A 646 -9.53 5.99 -7.94
CA THR A 646 -8.93 7.32 -8.10
C THR A 646 -8.88 7.76 -9.55
N GLN A 647 -8.35 8.96 -9.78
CA GLN A 647 -8.06 9.48 -11.11
C GLN A 647 -6.78 10.34 -11.02
N PRO A 648 -5.65 9.90 -11.62
CA PRO A 648 -4.46 10.72 -11.77
C PRO A 648 -4.78 12.02 -12.53
N TRP A 649 -4.08 13.11 -12.23
CA TRP A 649 -4.34 14.49 -12.70
C TRP A 649 -5.65 15.14 -12.24
N VAL A 650 -6.50 14.42 -11.50
CA VAL A 650 -7.64 14.98 -10.75
C VAL A 650 -7.37 14.96 -9.26
N HIS A 651 -6.87 13.84 -8.73
CA HIS A 651 -6.70 13.64 -7.28
C HIS A 651 -5.23 13.74 -6.82
N TYR A 652 -4.29 13.47 -7.71
CA TYR A 652 -2.84 13.55 -7.47
C TYR A 652 -2.12 13.64 -8.82
N VAL A 653 -0.82 13.95 -8.82
CA VAL A 653 0.00 13.98 -10.03
C VAL A 653 0.87 12.72 -10.09
N PRO A 654 0.70 11.85 -11.09
CA PRO A 654 1.57 10.69 -11.26
C PRO A 654 2.95 11.13 -11.79
N ILE A 655 4.01 10.50 -11.29
CA ILE A 655 5.41 10.76 -11.67
C ILE A 655 6.02 9.45 -12.19
N GLN A 656 6.82 9.52 -13.25
CA GLN A 656 7.56 8.35 -13.74
C GLN A 656 8.59 7.87 -12.70
N ILE A 657 8.84 6.56 -12.64
CA ILE A 657 9.81 5.98 -11.70
C ILE A 657 11.23 6.50 -11.95
N ASP A 658 11.58 6.83 -13.19
CA ASP A 658 12.88 7.42 -13.52
C ASP A 658 13.01 8.91 -13.12
N TYR A 659 11.90 9.56 -12.75
CA TYR A 659 11.78 10.98 -12.41
C TYR A 659 12.04 11.96 -13.56
N SER A 660 12.00 11.50 -14.81
CA SER A 660 12.28 12.32 -16.01
C SER A 660 11.27 13.45 -16.24
N ASP A 661 10.06 13.35 -15.67
CA ASP A 661 8.99 14.36 -15.76
C ASP A 661 8.87 15.28 -14.54
N LEU A 662 9.63 15.02 -13.47
CA LEU A 662 9.50 15.73 -12.19
C LEU A 662 9.73 17.25 -12.32
N TYR A 663 10.78 17.65 -13.04
CA TYR A 663 11.15 19.05 -13.17
C TYR A 663 10.22 19.84 -14.08
N ASP A 664 9.69 19.23 -15.16
CA ASP A 664 8.66 19.84 -15.99
C ASP A 664 7.37 20.08 -15.19
N ILE A 665 6.98 19.11 -14.36
CA ILE A 665 5.81 19.20 -13.49
C ILE A 665 5.98 20.29 -12.44
N MET A 666 7.17 20.37 -11.80
CA MET A 666 7.50 21.47 -10.89
C MET A 666 7.48 22.82 -11.62
N ALA A 667 8.07 22.91 -12.80
CA ALA A 667 8.05 24.14 -13.61
C ALA A 667 6.63 24.59 -13.92
N PHE A 668 5.74 23.65 -14.22
CA PHE A 668 4.34 23.91 -14.54
C PHE A 668 3.55 24.44 -13.34
N PHE A 669 3.61 23.76 -12.19
CA PHE A 669 2.82 24.13 -11.02
C PHE A 669 3.44 25.23 -10.16
N GLN A 670 4.73 25.11 -9.82
CA GLN A 670 5.45 26.08 -8.98
C GLN A 670 5.78 27.36 -9.77
N GLY A 671 6.18 27.21 -11.04
CA GLY A 671 6.67 28.29 -11.88
C GLY A 671 8.18 28.52 -11.80
N LEU A 672 8.62 29.64 -12.37
CA LEU A 672 9.99 30.15 -12.34
C LEU A 672 10.02 31.52 -11.62
N PRO A 673 11.19 32.01 -11.16
CA PRO A 673 11.30 33.25 -10.40
C PRO A 673 10.65 34.47 -11.07
N SER A 674 10.70 34.53 -12.40
CA SER A 674 10.11 35.62 -13.19
C SER A 674 8.78 35.28 -13.86
N LYS A 675 8.29 34.04 -13.73
CA LYS A 675 7.10 33.54 -14.43
C LYS A 675 6.28 32.62 -13.53
N PRO A 676 5.09 33.05 -13.08
CA PRO A 676 4.29 32.24 -12.16
C PRO A 676 3.82 30.95 -12.83
N GLY A 677 3.71 29.89 -12.03
CA GLY A 677 3.12 28.61 -12.43
C GLY A 677 1.60 28.62 -12.39
N GLU A 678 1.03 27.43 -12.58
CA GLU A 678 -0.40 27.15 -12.59
C GLU A 678 -0.93 26.83 -11.17
N SER A 679 -0.74 27.77 -10.23
CA SER A 679 -1.12 27.56 -8.82
C SER A 679 -2.61 27.26 -8.62
N ALA A 680 -3.49 27.74 -9.49
CA ALA A 680 -4.92 27.45 -9.41
C ALA A 680 -5.22 25.98 -9.77
N LEU A 681 -4.54 25.44 -10.79
CA LEU A 681 -4.64 24.01 -11.13
C LEU A 681 -4.01 23.14 -10.03
N ALA A 682 -2.89 23.57 -9.45
CA ALA A 682 -2.26 22.87 -8.33
C ALA A 682 -3.21 22.73 -7.13
N ARG A 683 -3.85 23.84 -6.74
CA ARG A 683 -4.87 23.87 -5.69
C ARG A 683 -6.02 22.94 -5.99
N ASP A 684 -6.56 22.98 -7.20
CA ASP A 684 -7.73 22.18 -7.56
C ASP A 684 -7.46 20.69 -7.40
N ILE A 685 -6.30 20.22 -7.86
CA ILE A 685 -5.90 18.81 -7.75
C ILE A 685 -5.67 18.46 -6.27
N ALA A 686 -4.99 19.32 -5.51
CA ALA A 686 -4.75 19.12 -4.08
C ALA A 686 -6.07 19.01 -3.28
N ASN A 687 -7.00 19.93 -3.52
CA ASN A 687 -8.30 19.94 -2.87
C ASN A 687 -9.18 18.76 -3.29
N ALA A 688 -9.15 18.39 -4.58
CA ALA A 688 -9.85 17.22 -5.07
C ALA A 688 -9.30 15.93 -4.45
N GLY A 689 -7.97 15.78 -4.37
CA GLY A 689 -7.31 14.64 -3.72
C GLY A 689 -7.67 14.52 -2.24
N LYS A 690 -7.62 15.65 -1.50
CA LYS A 690 -8.05 15.73 -0.11
C LYS A 690 -9.52 15.33 0.05
N ASN A 691 -10.40 15.86 -0.79
CA ASN A 691 -11.82 15.56 -0.76
C ASN A 691 -12.09 14.08 -1.07
N TRP A 692 -11.39 13.52 -2.07
CA TRP A 692 -11.47 12.11 -2.42
C TRP A 692 -11.05 11.21 -1.25
N SER A 693 -9.92 11.50 -0.59
CA SER A 693 -9.51 10.77 0.63
C SER A 693 -10.58 10.80 1.73
N ALA A 694 -11.24 11.94 1.92
CA ALA A 694 -12.28 12.10 2.94
C ALA A 694 -13.60 11.40 2.61
N THR A 695 -13.88 11.11 1.34
CA THR A 695 -15.21 10.66 0.87
C THR A 695 -15.22 9.29 0.19
N HIS A 696 -14.06 8.80 -0.27
CA HIS A 696 -13.91 7.54 -1.03
C HIS A 696 -12.93 6.57 -0.37
N TRP A 697 -12.25 6.98 0.71
CA TRP A 697 -11.32 6.16 1.49
C TRP A 697 -11.65 6.21 2.98
N ARG A 698 -12.95 6.06 3.31
CA ARG A 698 -13.42 5.89 4.68
C ARG A 698 -13.32 4.41 5.10
N LYS A 699 -13.52 4.12 6.39
CA LYS A 699 -13.58 2.73 6.85
C LYS A 699 -14.71 1.98 6.14
N GLU A 700 -15.81 2.66 5.89
CA GLU A 700 -16.97 2.13 5.17
C GLU A 700 -16.61 1.75 3.73
N ASP A 701 -15.79 2.56 3.03
CA ASP A 701 -15.34 2.22 1.67
C ASP A 701 -14.42 1.00 1.66
N MET A 702 -13.55 0.88 2.68
CA MET A 702 -12.68 -0.28 2.87
C MET A 702 -13.51 -1.54 3.17
N ILE A 703 -14.51 -1.45 4.05
CA ILE A 703 -15.43 -2.55 4.36
C ILE A 703 -16.24 -2.94 3.12
N ALA A 704 -16.75 -1.99 2.33
CA ALA A 704 -17.48 -2.28 1.11
C ALA A 704 -16.62 -3.06 0.10
N TYR A 705 -15.32 -2.74 0.01
CA TYR A 705 -14.37 -3.49 -0.82
C TYR A 705 -14.11 -4.89 -0.29
N MET A 706 -13.82 -5.03 1.01
CA MET A 706 -13.62 -6.35 1.63
C MET A 706 -14.88 -7.21 1.55
N PHE A 707 -16.07 -6.62 1.69
CA PHE A 707 -17.34 -7.31 1.54
C PHE A 707 -17.45 -7.89 0.14
N ARG A 708 -17.22 -7.08 -0.89
CA ARG A 708 -17.29 -7.59 -2.25
C ARG A 708 -16.24 -8.66 -2.54
N LEU A 709 -15.01 -8.46 -2.09
CA LEU A 709 -13.91 -9.42 -2.23
C LEU A 709 -14.26 -10.76 -1.57
N TYR A 710 -14.84 -10.74 -0.37
CA TYR A 710 -15.15 -11.96 0.38
C TYR A 710 -16.40 -12.68 -0.14
N LEU A 711 -17.38 -11.98 -0.72
CA LEU A 711 -18.48 -12.64 -1.46
C LEU A 711 -17.95 -13.38 -2.69
N GLU A 712 -17.09 -12.71 -3.48
CA GLU A 712 -16.45 -13.31 -4.66
C GLU A 712 -15.59 -14.52 -4.27
N TRP A 713 -14.75 -14.38 -3.24
CA TRP A 713 -13.93 -15.46 -2.73
C TRP A 713 -14.78 -16.62 -2.17
N GLY A 714 -15.83 -16.29 -1.42
CA GLY A 714 -16.81 -17.23 -0.89
C GLY A 714 -17.46 -18.09 -1.98
N ARG A 715 -17.83 -17.47 -3.11
CA ARG A 715 -18.33 -18.20 -4.27
C ARG A 715 -17.29 -19.16 -4.85
N LEU A 716 -16.01 -18.81 -4.91
CA LEU A 716 -14.98 -19.69 -5.46
C LEU A 716 -14.73 -20.93 -4.60
N VAL A 717 -14.83 -20.80 -3.28
CA VAL A 717 -14.57 -21.90 -2.34
C VAL A 717 -15.80 -22.79 -2.09
N ALA A 718 -16.99 -22.39 -2.53
CA ALA A 718 -18.20 -23.17 -2.36
C ALA A 718 -18.18 -24.45 -3.22
N ASP A 719 -18.64 -25.57 -2.65
CA ASP A 719 -18.70 -26.87 -3.34
C ASP A 719 -19.53 -26.81 -4.64
N LYS A 720 -20.60 -26.01 -4.63
CA LYS A 720 -21.48 -25.75 -5.78
C LYS A 720 -21.47 -24.27 -6.13
N ARG A 721 -20.55 -23.85 -7.00
CA ARG A 721 -20.42 -22.43 -7.40
C ARG A 721 -21.66 -21.88 -8.11
N SER A 722 -22.39 -22.72 -8.85
CA SER A 722 -23.62 -22.34 -9.56
C SER A 722 -24.72 -21.86 -8.62
N ASP A 723 -24.77 -22.40 -7.41
CA ASP A 723 -25.78 -22.08 -6.41
C ASP A 723 -25.48 -20.74 -5.72
N MET A 724 -24.28 -20.19 -5.95
CA MET A 724 -23.80 -18.93 -5.37
C MET A 724 -23.95 -17.75 -6.33
N ASP A 725 -24.75 -17.87 -7.37
CA ASP A 725 -25.06 -16.74 -8.25
C ASP A 725 -26.31 -16.00 -7.74
N PHE A 726 -26.20 -14.67 -7.67
CA PHE A 726 -27.29 -13.79 -7.29
C PHE A 726 -28.28 -13.62 -8.44
N GLU A 727 -29.56 -13.88 -8.14
CA GLU A 727 -30.68 -13.61 -9.03
C GLU A 727 -31.44 -12.38 -8.53
N TYR A 728 -31.57 -11.38 -9.39
CA TYR A 728 -32.32 -10.18 -9.09
C TYR A 728 -33.84 -10.45 -9.03
N ASP A 729 -34.50 -9.96 -7.98
CA ASP A 729 -35.97 -9.86 -7.89
C ASP A 729 -36.35 -8.40 -7.60
N GLU A 730 -37.26 -7.84 -8.40
CA GLU A 730 -37.80 -6.49 -8.21
C GLU A 730 -38.39 -6.25 -6.81
N LYS A 731 -38.86 -7.29 -6.11
CA LYS A 731 -39.34 -7.17 -4.72
C LYS A 731 -38.24 -6.67 -3.77
N MET A 732 -36.96 -6.98 -4.05
CA MET A 732 -35.83 -6.55 -3.23
C MET A 732 -35.60 -5.04 -3.31
N GLU A 733 -35.89 -4.42 -4.46
CA GLU A 733 -35.87 -2.96 -4.60
C GLU A 733 -37.09 -2.33 -3.92
N ARG A 734 -38.28 -2.93 -4.10
CA ARG A 734 -39.52 -2.41 -3.50
C ARG A 734 -39.56 -2.50 -1.97
N SER A 735 -38.87 -3.46 -1.35
CA SER A 735 -38.78 -3.54 0.12
C SER A 735 -37.96 -2.41 0.77
N ARG A 736 -37.30 -1.56 -0.04
CA ARG A 736 -36.51 -0.42 0.43
C ARG A 736 -37.23 0.93 0.31
N GLU A 737 -38.22 1.05 -0.57
CA GLU A 737 -39.11 2.22 -0.67
C GLU A 737 -40.12 2.24 0.49
#